data_AF-A0A2D0NID4-F1
#
_entry.id   AF-A0A2D0NID4-F1
#
_cell.length_a   1.000
_cell.length_b   1.000
_cell.length_c   1.000
_cell.angle_alpha   90.00
_cell.angle_beta   90.00
_cell.angle_gamma   90.00
#
_symmetry.space_group_name_H-M   'P 1'
#
loop_
_entity.id
_entity.type
_entity.pdbx_description
1 polymer ?
#
loop_
_entity_poly.entity_id
_entity_poly.type
_entity_poly.pdbx_seq_one_letter_code
_entity_poly.pdbx_strand_id
1 'polypeptide(L)'
;MSNIPMYYKLILSFCLLLSTQLLAAQASRAVKLIEQGALTEAEPLLRSALPDEKDRVIGYYGLAYIYSEPEFPKFRLDSAYSYIEAAREAYKALDYKDKGKISKDVSSSQIGRRRTDILKAALAKAEEENTLAAYQKFVEDFPGSGTRYEGKAISARNRLAFENARSQDTELAYTRLLEDYGEELKSKDRDLYDAAERLQFERYIDRQGWAGYAAFAEQHPDHVYVRDSLFEEFQALWYGPVTGYRDFIANYPSAPITRYAVDSLGMRLVQQADTVLSRQFLADYPDHVARDQVYGTWYESLKVRFNSISDLDRFRTNNPDFPYPERFTADEEVFLDRSYEKLQVGKALGAFRAFIDKHPGYSKIDSIWWRYYLTYKQERPGAENLDRFLKVHPEFPFPDSIAADQISFLAEAERSEWERLQAGEGTPELFRFLKAKPESPYRQQAMDLLVERLLADGQYQSVEGFLKDYGDHERRPELLVRLWQTFPEKESAPAISRFMENYPDYPNFGALEDALATVPLTDEEVLSYSADKHDGFVRYIRSNAPALKAFEALWLMLEDYFEARDWDGAYQTLQQYAGDFGNQLPEYSRWLETFHPTRRAEPEGISSRINTEQEEYSAVITADDQTIYFCRNTGTDKINEDIFVATRDERGNWQTATPISELTTEDNEAPEAVSADGNQMLVFFEGRIGTSVKTKDGWSKPKPLNKNINRSHWQADARVTADGKAIIFTSEVGVLRGNKDIYVSLLQEDGSWGPAMSVGDSINTDKDDRSPFLHPDMETLYFSSAGHRGLGGLDIFVSKRLDDSWTNWSEPVNLGPGFNTRANDWSFKVTTDGKQGYFNILSRNGVGDIFIMPLPEAYQPKPVATVSGLLTSIDGEPIEAMINWVNLETGEVIQNTASDPGDGTFFATLPSLGRYGYTIKKDGYFPISGNLDFSEKLYHHRLEKAMTIITVEEMKAKDLAVPLNNLFFETAKYEIKPESFPELNGLAEWVKDNDLSIEVHGHTDTVGDGAANLLLSENRAKAVRQYLIGRGLEADRLEAKGFGENKPVESNDTPEGRAQNRRVEIKIVN
;
A
#
# COMPACT_ATOMS: atom_id res chain seq x y z
N MET A 1 -13.68 36.93 66.20
CA MET A 1 -15.15 37.12 66.26
C MET A 1 -15.72 36.14 67.28
N SER A 2 -15.84 36.59 68.51
CA SER A 2 -16.17 35.79 69.70
C SER A 2 -17.27 36.51 70.47
N ASN A 3 -18.48 36.51 69.90
CA ASN A 3 -19.74 36.81 70.59
C ASN A 3 -20.94 36.60 69.65
N ILE A 4 -21.20 35.35 69.28
CA ILE A 4 -22.48 34.96 68.68
C ILE A 4 -23.13 33.92 69.61
N PRO A 5 -24.34 34.16 70.13
CA PRO A 5 -25.04 33.25 71.05
C PRO A 5 -25.20 31.84 70.44
N MET A 6 -25.12 30.80 71.28
CA MET A 6 -25.18 29.38 70.88
C MET A 6 -26.41 29.03 70.02
N TYR A 7 -27.51 29.77 70.15
CA TYR A 7 -28.72 29.65 69.33
C TYR A 7 -28.52 30.08 67.86
N TYR A 8 -27.66 31.07 67.58
CA TYR A 8 -27.32 31.48 66.21
C TYR A 8 -26.37 30.51 65.52
N LYS A 9 -25.51 29.79 66.27
CA LYS A 9 -24.71 28.69 65.72
C LYS A 9 -25.59 27.47 65.38
N LEU A 10 -26.60 27.19 66.19
CA LEU A 10 -27.61 26.17 65.90
C LEU A 10 -28.48 26.54 64.71
N ILE A 11 -28.87 27.81 64.53
CA ILE A 11 -29.61 28.27 63.34
C ILE A 11 -28.73 28.31 62.10
N LEU A 12 -27.46 28.72 62.16
CA LEU A 12 -26.55 28.63 61.01
C LEU A 12 -26.24 27.17 60.65
N SER A 13 -26.09 26.27 61.63
CA SER A 13 -25.96 24.83 61.37
C SER A 13 -27.27 24.20 60.87
N PHE A 14 -28.44 24.62 61.34
CA PHE A 14 -29.74 24.17 60.81
C PHE A 14 -30.03 24.76 59.43
N CYS A 15 -29.60 25.99 59.12
CA CYS A 15 -29.74 26.59 57.79
C CYS A 15 -28.73 25.99 56.80
N LEU A 16 -27.52 25.60 57.25
CA LEU A 16 -26.55 24.84 56.45
C LEU A 16 -26.99 23.37 56.28
N LEU A 17 -27.64 22.76 57.28
CA LEU A 17 -28.24 21.42 57.20
C LEU A 17 -29.54 21.41 56.39
N LEU A 18 -30.35 22.48 56.45
CA LEU A 18 -31.52 22.67 55.60
C LEU A 18 -31.12 23.01 54.17
N SER A 19 -29.99 23.70 53.92
CA SER A 19 -29.50 23.92 52.56
C SER A 19 -28.90 22.65 51.95
N THR A 20 -28.30 21.74 52.73
CA THR A 20 -27.75 20.46 52.21
C THR A 20 -28.77 19.33 52.17
N GLN A 21 -29.80 19.33 53.04
CA GLN A 21 -30.93 18.39 52.94
C GLN A 21 -32.03 18.85 51.95
N LEU A 22 -32.07 20.12 51.51
CA LEU A 22 -32.94 20.54 50.40
C LEU A 22 -32.39 20.23 49.00
N LEU A 23 -31.11 19.86 48.84
CA LEU A 23 -30.49 19.67 47.53
C LEU A 23 -30.54 18.20 47.05
N ALA A 24 -30.36 17.22 47.93
CA ALA A 24 -30.50 15.80 47.59
C ALA A 24 -31.93 15.35 47.21
N ALA A 25 -32.95 16.19 47.46
CA ALA A 25 -34.35 15.92 47.11
C ALA A 25 -34.74 16.44 45.71
N GLN A 26 -33.91 17.24 45.05
CA GLN A 26 -34.25 17.93 43.80
C GLN A 26 -33.98 17.08 42.56
N ALA A 27 -32.83 16.39 42.49
CA ALA A 27 -32.48 15.53 41.36
C ALA A 27 -33.46 14.35 41.21
N SER A 28 -33.74 13.61 42.29
CA SER A 28 -34.73 12.51 42.25
C SER A 28 -36.16 13.00 41.99
N ARG A 29 -36.51 14.22 42.42
CA ARG A 29 -37.81 14.83 42.09
C ARG A 29 -37.88 15.21 40.60
N ALA A 30 -36.78 15.71 40.04
CA ALA A 30 -36.71 16.05 38.62
C ALA A 30 -36.77 14.80 37.72
N VAL A 31 -36.16 13.68 38.12
CA VAL A 31 -36.28 12.39 37.42
C VAL A 31 -37.75 11.94 37.37
N LYS A 32 -38.48 12.03 38.49
CA LYS A 32 -39.93 11.73 38.51
C LYS A 32 -40.76 12.65 37.62
N LEU A 33 -40.38 13.94 37.54
CA LEU A 33 -41.06 14.89 36.65
C LEU A 33 -40.78 14.55 35.17
N ILE A 34 -39.56 14.10 34.83
CA ILE A 34 -39.25 13.56 33.50
C ILE A 34 -40.12 12.34 33.19
N GLU A 35 -40.24 11.38 34.11
CA GLU A 35 -41.10 10.20 33.95
C GLU A 35 -42.59 10.54 33.74
N GLN A 36 -43.02 11.70 34.25
CA GLN A 36 -44.38 12.23 34.10
C GLN A 36 -44.54 13.12 32.86
N GLY A 37 -43.48 13.33 32.06
CA GLY A 37 -43.48 14.20 30.88
C GLY A 37 -43.42 15.70 31.19
N ALA A 38 -43.21 16.11 32.45
CA ALA A 38 -43.16 17.50 32.89
C ALA A 38 -41.77 18.14 32.70
N LEU A 39 -41.26 18.12 31.46
CA LEU A 39 -39.87 18.49 31.13
C LEU A 39 -39.51 19.95 31.49
N THR A 40 -40.43 20.88 31.29
CA THR A 40 -40.23 22.32 31.58
C THR A 40 -40.09 22.60 33.08
N GLU A 41 -40.70 21.78 33.93
CA GLU A 41 -40.59 21.88 35.39
C GLU A 41 -39.34 21.15 35.92
N ALA A 42 -38.90 20.10 35.23
CA ALA A 42 -37.72 19.32 35.60
C ALA A 42 -36.38 20.01 35.28
N GLU A 43 -36.29 20.76 34.17
CA GLU A 43 -35.04 21.39 33.72
C GLU A 43 -34.36 22.32 34.74
N PRO A 44 -35.05 23.28 35.40
CA PRO A 44 -34.41 24.16 36.37
C PRO A 44 -33.94 23.41 37.62
N LEU A 45 -34.62 22.32 37.99
CA LEU A 45 -34.25 21.47 39.14
C LEU A 45 -32.99 20.64 38.87
N LEU A 46 -32.78 20.19 37.62
CA LEU A 46 -31.55 19.48 37.23
C LEU A 46 -30.38 20.45 37.14
N ARG A 47 -30.59 21.67 36.63
CA ARG A 47 -29.57 22.73 36.61
C ARG A 47 -29.11 23.13 38.00
N SER A 48 -30.04 23.25 38.97
CA SER A 48 -29.69 23.57 40.36
C SER A 48 -28.96 22.44 41.08
N ALA A 49 -29.05 21.20 40.58
CA ALA A 49 -28.35 20.04 41.12
C ALA A 49 -26.90 19.88 40.61
N LEU A 50 -26.53 20.52 39.49
CA LEU A 50 -25.18 20.43 38.89
C LEU A 50 -24.00 20.86 39.78
N PRO A 51 -24.13 21.76 40.77
CA PRO A 51 -23.01 22.08 41.67
C PRO A 51 -22.65 20.94 42.64
N ASP A 52 -23.58 20.03 42.96
CA ASP A 52 -23.32 18.92 43.89
C ASP A 52 -22.61 17.76 43.18
N GLU A 53 -21.49 17.34 43.74
CA GLU A 53 -20.62 16.29 43.17
C GLU A 53 -21.31 14.92 43.07
N LYS A 54 -22.29 14.65 43.93
CA LYS A 54 -23.04 13.38 43.94
C LYS A 54 -24.21 13.37 42.97
N ASP A 55 -24.84 14.52 42.76
CA ASP A 55 -26.03 14.64 41.91
C ASP A 55 -25.69 15.06 40.47
N ARG A 56 -24.42 15.47 40.21
CA ARG A 56 -23.93 15.89 38.88
C ARG A 56 -24.26 14.91 37.77
N VAL A 57 -24.07 13.61 38.00
CA VAL A 57 -24.35 12.59 36.98
C VAL A 57 -25.83 12.57 36.60
N ILE A 58 -26.71 12.59 37.60
CA ILE A 58 -28.16 12.57 37.41
C ILE A 58 -28.62 13.88 36.77
N GLY A 59 -28.06 15.01 37.20
CA GLY A 59 -28.30 16.33 36.61
C GLY A 59 -27.93 16.38 35.13
N TYR A 60 -26.71 15.98 34.78
CA TYR A 60 -26.25 15.93 33.39
C TYR A 60 -27.04 14.93 32.54
N TYR A 61 -27.30 13.72 33.04
CA TYR A 61 -28.09 12.72 32.32
C TYR A 61 -29.54 13.20 32.08
N GLY A 62 -30.18 13.78 33.09
CA GLY A 62 -31.54 14.32 32.98
C GLY A 62 -31.62 15.51 32.02
N LEU A 63 -30.61 16.39 32.02
CA LEU A 63 -30.54 17.48 31.04
C LEU A 63 -30.31 16.94 29.63
N ALA A 64 -29.43 15.95 29.45
CA ALA A 64 -29.26 15.28 28.17
C ALA A 64 -30.57 14.67 27.65
N TYR A 65 -31.33 14.03 28.54
CA TYR A 65 -32.66 13.51 28.23
C TYR A 65 -33.57 14.65 27.75
N ILE A 66 -33.80 15.66 28.58
CA ILE A 66 -34.72 16.78 28.28
C ILE A 66 -34.38 17.48 26.97
N TYR A 67 -33.10 17.80 26.74
CA TYR A 67 -32.68 18.53 25.54
C TYR A 67 -32.71 17.66 24.26
N SER A 68 -32.84 16.33 24.42
CA SER A 68 -33.05 15.37 23.32
C SER A 68 -34.51 15.08 23.00
N GLU A 69 -35.47 15.60 23.78
CA GLU A 69 -36.91 15.39 23.55
C GLU A 69 -37.49 16.49 22.65
N PRO A 70 -38.08 16.15 21.48
CA PRO A 70 -38.61 17.14 20.52
C PRO A 70 -39.72 18.05 21.09
N GLU A 71 -40.47 17.56 22.07
CA GLU A 71 -41.56 18.27 22.76
C GLU A 71 -41.04 19.40 23.68
N PHE A 72 -39.73 19.42 23.98
CA PHE A 72 -39.13 20.41 24.86
C PHE A 72 -38.86 21.73 24.12
N PRO A 73 -39.31 22.90 24.64
CA PRO A 73 -39.15 24.18 23.94
C PRO A 73 -37.71 24.60 23.58
N LYS A 74 -36.71 24.04 24.27
CA LYS A 74 -35.28 24.28 23.98
C LYS A 74 -34.58 23.04 23.41
N PHE A 75 -35.32 22.15 22.72
CA PHE A 75 -34.78 20.98 22.05
C PHE A 75 -33.55 21.34 21.19
N ARG A 76 -32.40 20.75 21.55
CA ARG A 76 -31.08 21.06 21.00
C ARG A 76 -30.16 19.87 21.20
N LEU A 77 -29.93 19.11 20.12
CA LEU A 77 -29.16 17.86 20.17
C LEU A 77 -27.68 18.08 20.52
N ASP A 78 -27.07 19.18 20.07
CA ASP A 78 -25.71 19.62 20.44
C ASP A 78 -25.56 19.81 21.96
N SER A 79 -26.56 20.47 22.56
CA SER A 79 -26.63 20.66 24.00
C SER A 79 -26.87 19.34 24.73
N ALA A 80 -27.77 18.49 24.21
CA ALA A 80 -28.03 17.16 24.78
C ALA A 80 -26.77 16.29 24.78
N TYR A 81 -25.99 16.33 23.70
CA TYR A 81 -24.74 15.59 23.57
C TYR A 81 -23.66 16.11 24.53
N SER A 82 -23.51 17.43 24.64
CA SER A 82 -22.60 18.03 25.63
C SER A 82 -22.94 17.58 27.06
N TYR A 83 -24.22 17.53 27.41
CA TYR A 83 -24.65 17.04 28.72
C TYR A 83 -24.43 15.53 28.89
N ILE A 84 -24.64 14.70 27.87
CA ILE A 84 -24.43 13.25 28.03
C ILE A 84 -22.96 12.88 28.15
N GLU A 85 -22.05 13.61 27.47
CA GLU A 85 -20.61 13.44 27.67
C GLU A 85 -20.18 13.93 29.07
N ALA A 86 -20.72 15.06 29.54
CA ALA A 86 -20.50 15.51 30.91
C ALA A 86 -21.01 14.49 31.95
N ALA A 87 -22.15 13.84 31.69
CA ALA A 87 -22.67 12.76 32.54
C ALA A 87 -21.74 11.55 32.56
N ARG A 88 -21.18 11.18 31.39
CA ARG A 88 -20.23 10.07 31.24
C ARG A 88 -18.93 10.32 31.98
N GLU A 89 -18.34 11.50 31.83
CA GLU A 89 -17.10 11.87 32.54
C GLU A 89 -17.32 12.00 34.05
N ALA A 90 -18.44 12.61 34.46
CA ALA A 90 -18.81 12.66 35.87
C ALA A 90 -19.02 11.25 36.45
N TYR A 91 -19.67 10.34 35.71
CA TYR A 91 -19.87 8.96 36.16
C TYR A 91 -18.55 8.20 36.25
N LYS A 92 -17.61 8.40 35.31
CA LYS A 92 -16.27 7.78 35.37
C LYS A 92 -15.52 8.19 36.64
N ALA A 93 -15.58 9.48 37.00
CA ALA A 93 -14.87 10.07 38.14
C ALA A 93 -15.39 9.60 39.51
N LEU A 94 -16.60 9.02 39.59
CA LEU A 94 -17.13 8.50 40.84
C LEU A 94 -16.41 7.24 41.31
N ASP A 95 -16.24 7.12 42.64
CA ASP A 95 -15.79 5.87 43.25
C ASP A 95 -16.85 4.76 43.14
N TYR A 96 -16.45 3.52 43.42
CA TYR A 96 -17.34 2.35 43.32
C TYR A 96 -18.58 2.45 44.25
N LYS A 97 -18.41 3.07 45.42
CA LYS A 97 -19.46 3.19 46.43
C LYS A 97 -20.54 4.19 46.01
N ASP A 98 -20.14 5.29 45.40
CA ASP A 98 -21.06 6.33 44.92
C ASP A 98 -21.72 5.92 43.59
N LYS A 99 -21.03 5.20 42.70
CA LYS A 99 -21.64 4.52 41.54
C LYS A 99 -22.78 3.59 41.97
N GLY A 100 -22.56 2.80 43.03
CA GLY A 100 -23.57 1.89 43.58
C GLY A 100 -24.85 2.61 44.05
N LYS A 101 -24.72 3.81 44.64
CA LYS A 101 -25.88 4.58 45.16
C LYS A 101 -26.77 5.16 44.06
N ILE A 102 -26.18 5.65 42.97
CA ILE A 102 -26.94 6.30 41.88
C ILE A 102 -27.41 5.32 40.80
N SER A 103 -26.92 4.08 40.82
CA SER A 103 -27.18 3.05 39.80
C SER A 103 -28.66 2.76 39.50
N LYS A 104 -29.57 3.03 40.45
CA LYS A 104 -31.02 2.88 40.28
C LYS A 104 -31.64 4.00 39.45
N ASP A 105 -31.06 5.19 39.51
CA ASP A 105 -31.53 6.37 38.79
C ASP A 105 -30.81 6.49 37.45
N VAL A 106 -29.47 6.36 37.45
CA VAL A 106 -28.62 6.46 36.26
C VAL A 106 -27.44 5.47 36.34
N SER A 107 -27.34 4.61 35.32
CA SER A 107 -26.25 3.65 35.13
C SER A 107 -25.40 3.99 33.90
N SER A 108 -24.17 3.46 33.84
CA SER A 108 -23.30 3.55 32.67
C SER A 108 -24.00 3.11 31.37
N SER A 109 -24.81 2.04 31.42
CA SER A 109 -25.54 1.55 30.23
C SER A 109 -26.62 2.51 29.76
N GLN A 110 -27.30 3.21 30.67
CA GLN A 110 -28.32 4.20 30.34
C GLN A 110 -27.68 5.44 29.71
N ILE A 111 -26.53 5.88 30.25
CA ILE A 111 -25.75 6.98 29.67
C ILE A 111 -25.32 6.60 28.24
N GLY A 112 -24.76 5.41 28.04
CA GLY A 112 -24.33 4.92 26.72
C GLY A 112 -25.48 4.78 25.70
N ARG A 113 -26.65 4.29 26.12
CA ARG A 113 -27.84 4.21 25.26
C ARG A 113 -28.34 5.59 24.86
N ARG A 114 -28.53 6.51 25.81
CA ARG A 114 -29.01 7.87 25.52
C ARG A 114 -28.05 8.63 24.62
N ARG A 115 -26.74 8.48 24.82
CA ARG A 115 -25.71 9.02 23.93
C ARG A 115 -25.90 8.52 22.49
N THR A 116 -26.15 7.22 22.33
CA THR A 116 -26.40 6.60 21.01
C THR A 116 -27.67 7.16 20.37
N ASP A 117 -28.74 7.34 21.12
CA ASP A 117 -30.01 7.87 20.61
C ASP A 117 -29.88 9.32 20.13
N ILE A 118 -29.14 10.16 20.88
CA ILE A 118 -28.85 11.55 20.50
C ILE A 118 -28.07 11.59 19.17
N LEU A 119 -27.05 10.75 19.02
CA LEU A 119 -26.23 10.69 17.80
C LEU A 119 -27.02 10.18 16.59
N LYS A 120 -27.90 9.19 16.79
CA LYS A 120 -28.81 8.72 15.73
C LYS A 120 -29.76 9.82 15.27
N ALA A 121 -30.38 10.55 16.20
CA ALA A 121 -31.29 11.65 15.87
C ALA A 121 -30.56 12.79 15.16
N ALA A 122 -29.33 13.12 15.59
CA ALA A 122 -28.51 14.15 14.96
C ALA A 122 -28.09 13.75 13.54
N LEU A 123 -27.68 12.50 13.33
CA LEU A 123 -27.31 12.01 12.00
C LEU A 123 -28.51 11.95 11.07
N ALA A 124 -29.67 11.47 11.55
CA ALA A 124 -30.91 11.43 10.76
C ALA A 124 -31.32 12.82 10.28
N LYS A 125 -31.10 13.86 11.09
CA LYS A 125 -31.35 15.25 10.68
C LYS A 125 -30.37 15.71 9.59
N ALA A 126 -29.09 15.36 9.71
CA ALA A 126 -28.11 15.66 8.66
C ALA A 126 -28.42 14.91 7.35
N GLU A 127 -28.90 13.67 7.44
CA GLU A 127 -29.37 12.85 6.31
C GLU A 127 -30.64 13.42 5.66
N GLU A 128 -31.56 14.00 6.43
CA GLU A 128 -32.75 14.68 5.90
C GLU A 128 -32.40 15.95 5.12
N GLU A 129 -31.45 16.75 5.63
CA GLU A 129 -30.99 17.95 4.95
C GLU A 129 -30.10 17.62 3.74
N ASN A 130 -29.29 16.56 3.82
CA ASN A 130 -28.40 16.04 2.77
C ASN A 130 -27.54 17.12 2.09
N THR A 131 -26.94 18.02 2.88
CA THR A 131 -26.04 19.07 2.39
C THR A 131 -24.67 18.98 3.05
N LEU A 132 -23.65 19.52 2.37
CA LEU A 132 -22.30 19.65 2.96
C LEU A 132 -22.32 20.33 4.32
N ALA A 133 -23.07 21.44 4.43
CA ALA A 133 -23.18 22.21 5.67
C ALA A 133 -23.82 21.39 6.80
N ALA A 134 -24.82 20.56 6.50
CA ALA A 134 -25.49 19.73 7.50
C ALA A 134 -24.58 18.64 8.07
N TYR A 135 -23.85 17.93 7.19
CA TYR A 135 -22.90 16.91 7.64
C TYR A 135 -21.66 17.50 8.31
N GLN A 136 -21.13 18.62 7.79
CA GLN A 136 -20.02 19.34 8.42
C GLN A 136 -20.42 19.81 9.83
N LYS A 137 -21.62 20.38 9.97
CA LYS A 137 -22.17 20.77 11.27
C LYS A 137 -22.31 19.58 12.22
N PHE A 138 -22.66 18.40 11.73
CA PHE A 138 -22.67 17.19 12.56
C PHE A 138 -21.25 16.83 13.06
N VAL A 139 -20.25 16.84 12.19
CA VAL A 139 -18.86 16.53 12.58
C VAL A 139 -18.36 17.52 13.64
N GLU A 140 -18.70 18.81 13.49
CA GLU A 140 -18.31 19.87 14.43
C GLU A 140 -19.06 19.84 15.77
N ASP A 141 -20.38 19.61 15.76
CA ASP A 141 -21.22 19.67 16.97
C ASP A 141 -21.12 18.36 17.80
N PHE A 142 -20.62 17.25 17.22
CA PHE A 142 -20.55 15.94 17.87
C PHE A 142 -19.16 15.28 17.79
N PRO A 143 -18.08 15.97 18.23
CA PRO A 143 -16.72 15.46 18.14
C PRO A 143 -16.53 14.26 19.08
N GLY A 144 -15.87 13.20 18.61
CA GLY A 144 -15.63 12.00 19.42
C GLY A 144 -16.88 11.14 19.65
N SER A 145 -17.92 11.32 18.82
CA SER A 145 -19.16 10.52 18.83
C SER A 145 -18.95 9.01 18.60
N GLY A 146 -17.74 8.62 18.19
CA GLY A 146 -17.28 7.25 17.99
C GLY A 146 -17.25 6.92 16.50
N THR A 147 -16.36 6.00 16.12
CA THR A 147 -16.01 5.68 14.72
C THR A 147 -17.20 5.45 13.78
N ARG A 148 -18.34 4.98 14.30
CA ARG A 148 -19.50 4.61 13.50
C ARG A 148 -20.33 5.78 12.96
N TYR A 149 -20.76 6.74 13.80
CA TYR A 149 -21.69 7.80 13.37
C TYR A 149 -20.95 8.97 12.72
N GLU A 150 -19.82 9.35 13.31
CA GLU A 150 -18.87 10.30 12.74
C GLU A 150 -18.40 9.84 11.36
N GLY A 151 -17.97 8.57 11.24
CA GLY A 151 -17.55 8.01 9.96
C GLY A 151 -18.65 8.04 8.89
N LYS A 152 -19.91 7.76 9.26
CA LYS A 152 -21.04 7.87 8.33
C LYS A 152 -21.28 9.29 7.83
N ALA A 153 -21.23 10.28 8.73
CA ALA A 153 -21.39 11.69 8.36
C ALA A 153 -20.24 12.16 7.46
N ILE A 154 -19.00 11.81 7.78
CA ILE A 154 -17.81 12.12 6.98
C ILE A 154 -17.92 11.52 5.58
N SER A 155 -18.23 10.23 5.44
CA SER A 155 -18.36 9.59 4.11
C SER A 155 -19.53 10.15 3.28
N ALA A 156 -20.64 10.56 3.93
CA ALA A 156 -21.73 11.24 3.23
C ALA A 156 -21.31 12.63 2.73
N ARG A 157 -20.65 13.42 3.60
CA ARG A 157 -20.09 14.74 3.26
C ARG A 157 -19.07 14.64 2.13
N ASN A 158 -18.13 13.70 2.21
CA ASN A 158 -17.07 13.50 1.23
C ASN A 158 -17.63 13.18 -0.17
N ARG A 159 -18.65 12.31 -0.25
CA ARG A 159 -19.35 12.06 -1.51
C ARG A 159 -19.98 13.32 -2.10
N LEU A 160 -20.71 14.09 -1.30
CA LEU A 160 -21.29 15.36 -1.73
C LEU A 160 -20.23 16.38 -2.18
N ALA A 161 -19.10 16.43 -1.47
CA ALA A 161 -17.99 17.33 -1.80
C ALA A 161 -17.38 16.96 -3.15
N PHE A 162 -17.16 15.66 -3.37
CA PHE A 162 -16.66 15.12 -4.62
C PHE A 162 -17.65 15.37 -5.78
N GLU A 163 -18.93 15.11 -5.59
CA GLU A 163 -19.97 15.39 -6.60
C GLU A 163 -20.04 16.87 -6.97
N ASN A 164 -19.89 17.77 -5.99
CA ASN A 164 -19.82 19.21 -6.23
C ASN A 164 -18.57 19.61 -7.04
N ALA A 165 -17.41 19.05 -6.72
CA ALA A 165 -16.18 19.27 -7.51
C ALA A 165 -16.34 18.73 -8.94
N ARG A 166 -16.89 17.52 -9.07
CA ARG A 166 -17.16 16.87 -10.35
C ARG A 166 -18.16 17.61 -11.22
N SER A 167 -19.15 18.29 -10.62
CA SER A 167 -20.11 19.11 -11.37
C SER A 167 -19.45 20.34 -12.03
N GLN A 168 -18.36 20.85 -11.44
CA GLN A 168 -17.58 21.96 -11.97
C GLN A 168 -16.50 21.49 -12.94
N ASP A 169 -15.93 20.31 -12.68
CA ASP A 169 -14.92 19.63 -13.50
C ASP A 169 -13.71 20.51 -13.88
N THR A 170 -13.20 21.25 -12.90
CA THR A 170 -12.00 22.10 -13.07
C THR A 170 -10.92 21.70 -12.08
N GLU A 171 -9.65 21.92 -12.44
CA GLU A 171 -8.50 21.68 -11.55
C GLU A 171 -8.71 22.33 -10.17
N LEU A 172 -9.03 23.63 -10.14
CA LEU A 172 -9.28 24.37 -8.90
C LEU A 172 -10.40 23.75 -8.04
N ALA A 173 -11.43 23.16 -8.64
CA ALA A 173 -12.51 22.52 -7.89
C ALA A 173 -12.03 21.25 -7.18
N TYR A 174 -11.19 20.44 -7.84
CA TYR A 174 -10.59 19.26 -7.22
C TYR A 174 -9.47 19.62 -6.24
N THR A 175 -8.70 20.68 -6.51
CA THR A 175 -7.72 21.21 -5.55
C THR A 175 -8.40 21.64 -4.25
N ARG A 176 -9.49 22.41 -4.32
CA ARG A 176 -10.25 22.81 -3.11
C ARG A 176 -10.82 21.62 -2.38
N LEU A 177 -11.34 20.63 -3.10
CA LEU A 177 -11.83 19.38 -2.49
C LEU A 177 -10.72 18.68 -1.70
N LEU A 178 -9.53 18.57 -2.27
CA LEU A 178 -8.37 17.94 -1.64
C LEU A 178 -7.80 18.80 -0.50
N GLU A 179 -7.82 20.12 -0.59
CA GLU A 179 -7.42 21.03 0.49
C GLU A 179 -8.39 20.99 1.67
N ASP A 180 -9.70 21.05 1.39
CA ASP A 180 -10.73 21.14 2.42
C ASP A 180 -11.01 19.78 3.08
N TYR A 181 -10.84 18.67 2.35
CA TYR A 181 -11.28 17.33 2.79
C TYR A 181 -10.26 16.21 2.52
N GLY A 182 -9.04 16.50 2.05
CA GLY A 182 -8.08 15.50 1.58
C GLY A 182 -7.68 14.45 2.62
N GLU A 183 -7.37 14.85 3.85
CA GLU A 183 -7.01 13.91 4.94
C GLU A 183 -8.16 12.95 5.29
N GLU A 184 -9.39 13.46 5.31
CA GLU A 184 -10.58 12.66 5.60
C GLU A 184 -10.95 11.76 4.41
N LEU A 185 -10.80 12.25 3.16
CA LEU A 185 -10.93 11.44 1.95
C LEU A 185 -9.90 10.31 1.93
N LYS A 186 -8.62 10.61 2.19
CA LYS A 186 -7.52 9.64 2.19
C LYS A 186 -7.69 8.55 3.24
N SER A 187 -8.19 8.91 4.43
CA SER A 187 -8.39 7.98 5.55
C SER A 187 -9.73 7.24 5.57
N LYS A 188 -10.80 7.78 4.95
CA LYS A 188 -12.15 7.21 5.01
C LYS A 188 -12.75 6.80 3.67
N ASP A 189 -12.36 7.44 2.56
CA ASP A 189 -12.97 7.25 1.23
C ASP A 189 -11.90 7.30 0.13
N ARG A 190 -10.89 6.40 0.21
CA ARG A 190 -9.69 6.46 -0.64
C ARG A 190 -9.97 6.41 -2.15
N ASP A 191 -11.00 5.69 -2.58
CA ASP A 191 -11.41 5.68 -4.00
C ASP A 191 -11.80 7.09 -4.51
N LEU A 192 -12.43 7.91 -3.66
CA LEU A 192 -12.80 9.29 -4.01
C LEU A 192 -11.59 10.22 -3.96
N TYR A 193 -10.67 9.97 -3.03
CA TYR A 193 -9.37 10.66 -2.97
C TYR A 193 -8.58 10.43 -4.27
N ASP A 194 -8.37 9.16 -4.65
CA ASP A 194 -7.61 8.77 -5.84
C ASP A 194 -8.27 9.33 -7.12
N ALA A 195 -9.61 9.30 -7.18
CA ALA A 195 -10.34 9.90 -8.28
C ALA A 195 -10.19 11.44 -8.34
N ALA A 196 -10.15 12.11 -7.19
CA ALA A 196 -9.97 13.56 -7.12
C ALA A 196 -8.55 13.98 -7.50
N GLU A 197 -7.51 13.28 -7.01
CA GLU A 197 -6.12 13.48 -7.43
C GLU A 197 -5.96 13.29 -8.94
N ARG A 198 -6.52 12.20 -9.48
CA ARG A 198 -6.51 11.96 -10.92
C ARG A 198 -7.12 13.11 -11.70
N LEU A 199 -8.33 13.54 -11.32
CA LEU A 199 -9.05 14.58 -12.03
C LEU A 199 -8.38 15.96 -11.85
N GLN A 200 -7.78 16.24 -10.70
CA GLN A 200 -6.96 17.43 -10.49
C GLN A 200 -5.80 17.46 -11.49
N PHE A 201 -5.05 16.36 -11.58
CA PHE A 201 -3.92 16.24 -12.49
C PHE A 201 -4.33 16.34 -13.96
N GLU A 202 -5.34 15.57 -14.38
CA GLU A 202 -5.85 15.59 -15.75
C GLU A 202 -6.24 17.02 -16.15
N ARG A 203 -6.98 17.74 -15.31
CA ARG A 203 -7.41 19.11 -15.59
C ARG A 203 -6.26 20.13 -15.51
N TYR A 204 -5.26 19.89 -14.67
CA TYR A 204 -4.07 20.73 -14.63
C TYR A 204 -3.28 20.62 -15.94
N ILE A 205 -3.03 19.39 -16.40
CA ILE A 205 -2.28 19.10 -17.62
C ILE A 205 -3.05 19.54 -18.86
N ASP A 206 -4.37 19.34 -18.92
CA ASP A 206 -5.24 19.87 -19.99
C ASP A 206 -5.07 21.40 -20.16
N ARG A 207 -4.88 22.12 -19.05
CA ARG A 207 -4.75 23.58 -19.04
C ARG A 207 -3.34 24.08 -19.32
N GLN A 208 -2.33 23.49 -18.65
CA GLN A 208 -0.94 23.98 -18.69
C GLN A 208 -0.08 23.31 -19.77
N GLY A 209 -0.57 22.21 -20.33
CA GLY A 209 0.21 21.31 -21.16
C GLY A 209 1.27 20.55 -20.36
N TRP A 210 1.89 19.56 -20.98
CA TRP A 210 2.90 18.71 -20.34
C TRP A 210 4.18 19.45 -19.92
N ALA A 211 4.49 20.60 -20.52
CA ALA A 211 5.58 21.46 -20.04
C ALA A 211 5.32 21.98 -18.61
N GLY A 212 4.05 22.05 -18.19
CA GLY A 212 3.66 22.39 -16.83
C GLY A 212 3.77 21.22 -15.84
N TYR A 213 4.05 20.00 -16.29
CA TYR A 213 4.17 18.84 -15.40
C TYR A 213 5.29 18.99 -14.39
N ALA A 214 6.46 19.50 -14.78
CA ALA A 214 7.56 19.73 -13.85
C ALA A 214 7.13 20.69 -12.71
N ALA A 215 6.37 21.73 -13.04
CA ALA A 215 5.80 22.64 -12.05
C ALA A 215 4.70 21.97 -11.21
N PHE A 216 3.90 21.07 -11.80
CA PHE A 216 2.92 20.27 -11.06
C PHE A 216 3.59 19.32 -10.07
N ALA A 217 4.65 18.63 -10.51
CA ALA A 217 5.44 17.72 -9.70
C ALA A 217 6.18 18.45 -8.57
N GLU A 218 6.67 19.66 -8.82
CA GLU A 218 7.26 20.51 -7.79
C GLU A 218 6.21 20.98 -6.77
N GLN A 219 4.99 21.28 -7.21
CA GLN A 219 3.89 21.71 -6.34
C GLN A 219 3.21 20.55 -5.59
N HIS A 220 3.23 19.35 -6.18
CA HIS A 220 2.55 18.15 -5.68
C HIS A 220 3.47 16.92 -5.76
N PRO A 221 4.62 16.91 -5.06
CA PRO A 221 5.63 15.85 -5.18
C PRO A 221 5.14 14.48 -4.72
N ASP A 222 4.13 14.44 -3.84
CA ASP A 222 3.55 13.21 -3.32
C ASP A 222 2.37 12.67 -4.14
N HIS A 223 2.00 13.36 -5.22
CA HIS A 223 0.86 13.00 -6.04
C HIS A 223 1.09 11.66 -6.75
N VAL A 224 0.09 10.78 -6.80
CA VAL A 224 0.26 9.42 -7.36
C VAL A 224 0.70 9.41 -8.83
N TYR A 225 0.33 10.44 -9.61
CA TYR A 225 0.74 10.64 -11.01
C TYR A 225 2.10 11.36 -11.18
N VAL A 226 2.72 11.77 -10.07
CA VAL A 226 4.09 12.28 -9.98
C VAL A 226 5.07 11.18 -9.56
N ARG A 227 4.58 10.18 -8.82
CA ARG A 227 5.35 9.04 -8.31
C ARG A 227 5.58 7.88 -9.31
N ASP A 228 5.20 8.05 -10.58
CA ASP A 228 5.27 6.99 -11.60
C ASP A 228 6.61 7.06 -12.37
N SER A 229 7.47 6.04 -12.22
CA SER A 229 8.81 5.98 -12.87
C SER A 229 8.73 5.98 -14.40
N LEU A 230 7.57 5.65 -14.96
CA LEU A 230 7.30 5.68 -16.40
C LEU A 230 7.34 7.09 -17.00
N PHE A 231 7.27 8.16 -16.19
CA PHE A 231 7.42 9.53 -16.69
C PHE A 231 8.82 9.78 -17.25
N GLU A 232 9.88 9.26 -16.62
CA GLU A 232 11.24 9.42 -17.12
C GLU A 232 11.43 8.68 -18.45
N GLU A 233 10.89 7.46 -18.57
CA GLU A 233 10.87 6.70 -19.82
C GLU A 233 10.07 7.42 -20.92
N PHE A 234 8.90 7.97 -20.57
CA PHE A 234 8.08 8.77 -21.48
C PHE A 234 8.77 10.07 -21.91
N GLN A 235 9.44 10.76 -20.98
CA GLN A 235 10.20 11.97 -21.23
C GLN A 235 11.38 11.71 -22.18
N ALA A 236 12.04 10.55 -22.05
CA ALA A 236 13.07 10.14 -23.00
C ALA A 236 12.54 10.03 -24.44
N LEU A 237 11.25 9.73 -24.63
CA LEU A 237 10.62 9.69 -25.96
C LEU A 237 10.50 11.07 -26.61
N TRP A 238 10.48 12.17 -25.85
CA TRP A 238 10.43 13.53 -26.43
C TRP A 238 11.63 13.82 -27.32
N TYR A 239 12.79 13.28 -26.93
CA TYR A 239 14.04 13.42 -27.65
C TYR A 239 14.36 12.18 -28.52
N GLY A 240 13.68 11.06 -28.30
CA GLY A 240 13.85 9.81 -29.02
C GLY A 240 13.13 9.72 -30.38
N PRO A 241 13.32 8.60 -31.10
CA PRO A 241 12.64 8.34 -32.38
C PRO A 241 11.13 8.16 -32.20
N VAL A 242 10.33 8.54 -33.20
CA VAL A 242 8.85 8.46 -33.15
C VAL A 242 8.35 7.03 -32.95
N THR A 243 9.12 6.03 -33.37
CA THR A 243 8.84 4.60 -33.12
C THR A 243 8.82 4.26 -31.63
N GLY A 244 9.58 4.98 -30.80
CA GLY A 244 9.62 4.77 -29.35
C GLY A 244 8.26 4.96 -28.69
N TYR A 245 7.42 5.88 -29.20
CA TYR A 245 6.05 6.04 -28.69
C TYR A 245 5.19 4.81 -28.98
N ARG A 246 5.31 4.21 -30.18
CA ARG A 246 4.58 2.98 -30.50
C ARG A 246 4.96 1.85 -29.55
N ASP A 247 6.25 1.68 -29.33
CA ASP A 247 6.77 0.60 -28.48
C ASP A 247 6.36 0.82 -27.02
N PHE A 248 6.42 2.07 -26.54
CA PHE A 248 5.91 2.45 -25.22
C PHE A 248 4.41 2.17 -25.05
N ILE A 249 3.57 2.55 -26.04
CA ILE A 249 2.13 2.29 -26.02
C ILE A 249 1.83 0.79 -26.00
N ALA A 250 2.61 0.00 -26.74
CA ALA A 250 2.45 -1.46 -26.80
C ALA A 250 2.90 -2.17 -25.52
N ASN A 251 3.95 -1.67 -24.87
CA ASN A 251 4.49 -2.24 -23.63
C ASN A 251 3.65 -1.86 -22.40
N TYR A 252 3.02 -0.67 -22.43
CA TYR A 252 2.30 -0.13 -21.29
C TYR A 252 0.82 0.21 -21.59
N PRO A 253 0.03 -0.67 -22.25
CA PRO A 253 -1.29 -0.30 -22.80
C PRO A 253 -2.33 0.10 -21.75
N SER A 254 -2.11 -0.25 -20.47
CA SER A 254 -2.99 0.11 -19.35
C SER A 254 -2.44 1.21 -18.44
N ALA A 255 -1.23 1.71 -18.69
CA ALA A 255 -0.66 2.77 -17.86
C ALA A 255 -1.39 4.10 -18.10
N PRO A 256 -1.67 4.90 -17.07
CA PRO A 256 -2.34 6.19 -17.23
C PRO A 256 -1.60 7.13 -18.21
N ILE A 257 -0.27 7.06 -18.24
CA ILE A 257 0.58 7.87 -19.13
C ILE A 257 0.45 7.47 -20.62
N THR A 258 -0.04 6.26 -20.92
CA THR A 258 -0.10 5.73 -22.29
C THR A 258 -1.09 6.45 -23.18
N ARG A 259 -2.20 6.95 -22.61
CA ARG A 259 -3.12 7.84 -23.35
C ARG A 259 -2.37 9.05 -23.91
N TYR A 260 -1.47 9.63 -23.12
CA TYR A 260 -0.68 10.79 -23.52
C TYR A 260 0.46 10.43 -24.49
N ALA A 261 0.97 9.21 -24.44
CA ALA A 261 1.88 8.70 -25.45
C ALA A 261 1.20 8.58 -26.82
N VAL A 262 -0.08 8.19 -26.88
CA VAL A 262 -0.88 8.21 -28.11
C VAL A 262 -1.06 9.65 -28.64
N ASP A 263 -1.43 10.60 -27.76
CA ASP A 263 -1.60 12.01 -28.14
C ASP A 263 -0.27 12.60 -28.68
N SER A 264 0.84 12.32 -27.99
CA SER A 264 2.18 12.79 -28.35
C SER A 264 2.68 12.16 -29.65
N LEU A 265 2.38 10.88 -29.89
CA LEU A 265 2.63 10.23 -31.18
C LEU A 265 1.88 10.96 -32.30
N GLY A 266 0.60 11.28 -32.11
CA GLY A 266 -0.18 12.07 -33.05
C GLY A 266 0.50 13.41 -33.38
N MET A 267 0.91 14.18 -32.37
CA MET A 267 1.61 15.46 -32.57
C MET A 267 2.97 15.31 -33.27
N ARG A 268 3.76 14.30 -32.90
CA ARG A 268 5.06 14.02 -33.52
C ARG A 268 4.92 13.63 -34.99
N LEU A 269 3.88 12.88 -35.36
CA LEU A 269 3.59 12.53 -36.75
C LEU A 269 3.20 13.74 -37.59
N VAL A 270 2.50 14.73 -37.02
CA VAL A 270 2.27 16.04 -37.66
C VAL A 270 3.57 16.76 -37.99
N GLN A 271 4.61 16.60 -37.17
CA GLN A 271 5.90 17.27 -37.35
C GLN A 271 6.87 16.53 -38.28
N GLN A 272 6.95 15.20 -38.17
CA GLN A 272 8.03 14.40 -38.78
C GLN A 272 7.58 13.55 -39.98
N ALA A 273 6.26 13.41 -40.20
CA ALA A 273 5.68 12.82 -41.41
C ALA A 273 6.06 11.36 -41.73
N ASP A 274 6.29 10.52 -40.69
CA ASP A 274 6.59 9.10 -40.89
C ASP A 274 5.44 8.40 -41.63
N THR A 275 5.72 7.88 -42.84
CA THR A 275 4.67 7.38 -43.74
C THR A 275 4.00 6.11 -43.23
N VAL A 276 4.73 5.24 -42.54
CA VAL A 276 4.21 3.94 -42.07
C VAL A 276 3.39 4.15 -40.81
N LEU A 277 3.96 4.88 -39.84
CA LEU A 277 3.30 5.17 -38.58
C LEU A 277 2.10 6.11 -38.75
N SER A 278 2.15 7.08 -39.67
CA SER A 278 0.98 7.94 -39.95
C SER A 278 -0.20 7.12 -40.48
N ARG A 279 0.06 6.17 -41.38
CA ARG A 279 -0.99 5.29 -41.90
C ARG A 279 -1.56 4.39 -40.81
N GLN A 280 -0.70 3.82 -39.97
CA GLN A 280 -1.11 2.95 -38.86
C GLN A 280 -1.92 3.75 -37.82
N PHE A 281 -1.43 4.92 -37.41
CA PHE A 281 -2.11 5.81 -36.47
C PHE A 281 -3.52 6.21 -36.95
N LEU A 282 -3.66 6.57 -38.23
CA LEU A 282 -4.95 6.93 -38.82
C LEU A 282 -5.94 5.75 -38.88
N ALA A 283 -5.44 4.51 -38.88
CA ALA A 283 -6.26 3.30 -38.85
C ALA A 283 -6.63 2.89 -37.41
N ASP A 284 -5.66 2.95 -36.49
CA ASP A 284 -5.83 2.54 -35.09
C ASP A 284 -6.62 3.59 -34.27
N TYR A 285 -6.54 4.87 -34.65
CA TYR A 285 -7.14 6.00 -33.94
C TYR A 285 -7.96 6.93 -34.87
N PRO A 286 -9.04 6.44 -35.49
CA PRO A 286 -9.79 7.17 -36.51
C PRO A 286 -10.54 8.40 -35.98
N ASP A 287 -10.80 8.49 -34.68
CA ASP A 287 -11.53 9.59 -34.03
C ASP A 287 -10.61 10.57 -33.26
N HIS A 288 -9.29 10.44 -33.42
CA HIS A 288 -8.31 11.21 -32.66
C HIS A 288 -8.26 12.69 -33.09
N VAL A 289 -8.08 13.61 -32.14
CA VAL A 289 -8.09 15.07 -32.40
C VAL A 289 -7.02 15.55 -33.39
N ALA A 290 -5.86 14.89 -33.41
CA ALA A 290 -4.76 15.20 -34.34
C ALA A 290 -4.93 14.59 -35.75
N ARG A 291 -5.96 13.76 -35.99
CA ARG A 291 -6.17 12.99 -37.22
C ARG A 291 -5.99 13.82 -38.49
N ASP A 292 -6.73 14.93 -38.59
CA ASP A 292 -6.75 15.71 -39.83
C ASP A 292 -5.40 16.37 -40.11
N GLN A 293 -4.67 16.77 -39.07
CA GLN A 293 -3.32 17.34 -39.21
C GLN A 293 -2.32 16.25 -39.64
N VAL A 294 -2.40 15.05 -39.06
CA VAL A 294 -1.57 13.90 -39.45
C VAL A 294 -1.81 13.54 -40.91
N TYR A 295 -3.07 13.53 -41.36
CA TYR A 295 -3.44 13.35 -42.76
C TYR A 295 -2.75 14.37 -43.67
N GLY A 296 -2.80 15.66 -43.31
CA GLY A 296 -2.19 16.74 -44.09
C GLY A 296 -0.68 16.58 -44.24
N THR A 297 0.02 16.31 -43.15
CA THR A 297 1.47 16.10 -43.16
C THR A 297 1.85 14.84 -43.95
N TRP A 298 1.10 13.75 -43.78
CA TRP A 298 1.31 12.50 -44.51
C TRP A 298 1.14 12.66 -46.03
N TYR A 299 0.15 13.45 -46.46
CA TYR A 299 -0.04 13.78 -47.87
C TYR A 299 1.17 14.53 -48.45
N GLU A 300 1.68 15.55 -47.77
CA GLU A 300 2.85 16.31 -48.22
C GLU A 300 4.12 15.44 -48.37
N SER A 301 4.33 14.49 -47.45
CA SER A 301 5.48 13.57 -47.52
C SER A 301 5.34 12.50 -48.60
N LEU A 302 4.11 12.16 -49.01
CA LEU A 302 3.88 11.29 -50.16
C LEU A 302 3.96 12.05 -51.49
N LYS A 303 3.48 13.30 -51.52
CA LYS A 303 3.39 14.13 -52.71
C LYS A 303 4.71 14.29 -53.45
N VAL A 304 5.83 14.38 -52.73
CA VAL A 304 7.18 14.45 -53.33
C VAL A 304 7.50 13.26 -54.25
N ARG A 305 6.82 12.11 -54.09
CA ARG A 305 6.98 10.93 -54.94
C ARG A 305 6.03 10.89 -56.14
N PHE A 306 5.07 11.81 -56.22
CA PHE A 306 4.16 11.90 -57.35
C PHE A 306 4.90 12.47 -58.56
N ASN A 307 4.80 11.76 -59.69
CA ASN A 307 5.52 12.10 -60.92
C ASN A 307 4.60 12.62 -62.03
N SER A 308 3.29 12.47 -61.83
CA SER A 308 2.26 12.85 -62.77
C SER A 308 0.96 13.26 -62.08
N ILE A 309 0.09 13.95 -62.81
CA ILE A 309 -1.27 14.25 -62.39
C ILE A 309 -2.04 12.95 -62.05
N SER A 310 -1.74 11.83 -62.72
CA SER A 310 -2.38 10.54 -62.44
C SER A 310 -2.03 9.93 -61.08
N ASP A 311 -0.88 10.27 -60.50
CA ASP A 311 -0.50 9.81 -59.15
C ASP A 311 -1.31 10.57 -58.08
N LEU A 312 -1.57 11.86 -58.32
CA LEU A 312 -2.43 12.71 -57.52
C LEU A 312 -3.87 12.17 -57.47
N ASP A 313 -4.42 11.80 -58.62
CA ASP A 313 -5.77 11.22 -58.72
C ASP A 313 -5.89 9.86 -58.01
N ARG A 314 -4.82 9.05 -58.03
CA ARG A 314 -4.79 7.75 -57.33
C ARG A 314 -4.81 7.93 -55.82
N PHE A 315 -4.03 8.88 -55.29
CA PHE A 315 -4.06 9.19 -53.86
C PHE A 315 -5.45 9.68 -53.42
N ARG A 316 -6.05 10.58 -54.20
CA ARG A 316 -7.42 11.09 -53.99
C ARG A 316 -8.45 9.95 -53.93
N THR A 317 -8.33 8.97 -54.82
CA THR A 317 -9.25 7.82 -54.88
C THR A 317 -9.12 6.88 -53.68
N ASN A 318 -7.89 6.63 -53.21
CA ASN A 318 -7.63 5.69 -52.12
C ASN A 318 -7.88 6.28 -50.73
N ASN A 319 -8.03 7.59 -50.62
CA ASN A 319 -8.23 8.30 -49.35
C ASN A 319 -9.43 9.27 -49.48
N PRO A 320 -10.66 8.75 -49.57
CA PRO A 320 -11.85 9.57 -49.79
C PRO A 320 -12.13 10.55 -48.63
N ASP A 321 -11.69 10.21 -47.41
CA ASP A 321 -11.90 11.01 -46.20
C ASP A 321 -10.77 12.02 -45.94
N PHE A 322 -9.95 12.33 -46.95
CA PHE A 322 -8.87 13.31 -46.83
C PHE A 322 -9.43 14.72 -46.59
N PRO A 323 -9.03 15.41 -45.51
CA PRO A 323 -9.70 16.64 -45.07
C PRO A 323 -9.37 17.91 -45.87
N TYR A 324 -8.39 17.89 -46.79
CA TYR A 324 -7.91 19.08 -47.53
C TYR A 324 -8.01 18.96 -49.06
N PRO A 325 -9.22 18.82 -49.63
CA PRO A 325 -9.40 18.60 -51.06
C PRO A 325 -8.86 19.74 -51.94
N GLU A 326 -8.79 20.97 -51.43
CA GLU A 326 -8.28 22.16 -52.15
C GLU A 326 -6.78 22.08 -52.51
N ARG A 327 -5.98 21.32 -51.74
CA ARG A 327 -4.54 21.17 -52.01
C ARG A 327 -4.26 20.51 -53.35
N PHE A 328 -5.16 19.64 -53.81
CA PHE A 328 -5.01 18.97 -55.08
C PHE A 328 -4.92 19.94 -56.27
N THR A 329 -5.69 21.03 -56.24
CA THR A 329 -5.69 22.02 -57.33
C THR A 329 -4.36 22.78 -57.40
N ALA A 330 -3.76 23.11 -56.25
CA ALA A 330 -2.47 23.80 -56.21
C ALA A 330 -1.32 22.91 -56.71
N ASP A 331 -1.35 21.61 -56.37
CA ASP A 331 -0.31 20.68 -56.78
C ASP A 331 -0.38 20.32 -58.28
N GLU A 332 -1.59 20.29 -58.85
CA GLU A 332 -1.80 20.13 -60.28
C GLU A 332 -1.05 21.21 -61.10
N GLU A 333 -1.06 22.46 -60.63
CA GLU A 333 -0.33 23.59 -61.20
C GLU A 333 1.20 23.34 -61.23
N VAL A 334 1.75 22.74 -60.18
CA VAL A 334 3.18 22.37 -60.06
C VAL A 334 3.57 21.25 -61.04
N PHE A 335 2.65 20.34 -61.35
CA PHE A 335 2.90 19.34 -62.40
C PHE A 335 2.88 19.97 -63.79
N LEU A 336 1.98 20.92 -64.03
CA LEU A 336 1.96 21.70 -65.27
C LEU A 336 3.25 22.52 -65.42
N ASP A 337 3.80 23.11 -64.34
CA ASP A 337 5.14 23.74 -64.29
C ASP A 337 6.25 22.80 -64.77
N ARG A 338 6.30 21.57 -64.24
CA ARG A 338 7.31 20.60 -64.68
C ARG A 338 7.16 20.19 -66.14
N SER A 339 5.92 20.09 -66.63
CA SER A 339 5.66 19.86 -68.06
C SER A 339 6.05 21.06 -68.91
N TYR A 340 5.92 22.29 -68.40
CA TYR A 340 6.48 23.49 -69.01
C TYR A 340 8.01 23.44 -69.07
N GLU A 341 8.70 23.04 -68.01
CA GLU A 341 10.17 22.95 -68.02
C GLU A 341 10.73 21.95 -69.05
N LYS A 342 9.97 20.89 -69.36
CA LYS A 342 10.29 19.93 -70.42
C LYS A 342 10.11 20.49 -71.84
N LEU A 343 9.45 21.64 -72.01
CA LEU A 343 9.50 22.43 -73.24
C LEU A 343 10.85 23.17 -73.30
N GLN A 344 11.86 22.48 -73.85
CA GLN A 344 13.20 23.02 -74.05
C GLN A 344 13.23 24.08 -75.17
N VAL A 345 14.08 25.11 -75.00
CA VAL A 345 14.44 26.09 -76.04
C VAL A 345 15.12 25.34 -77.20
N GLY A 346 14.64 25.58 -78.44
CA GLY A 346 15.09 24.85 -79.65
C GLY A 346 14.14 23.75 -80.16
N LYS A 347 13.02 23.48 -79.47
CA LYS A 347 11.89 22.79 -80.11
C LYS A 347 11.20 23.72 -81.12
N ALA A 348 10.70 23.14 -82.21
CA ALA A 348 9.96 23.88 -83.23
C ALA A 348 8.82 24.68 -82.59
N LEU A 349 8.62 25.90 -83.08
CA LEU A 349 7.60 26.86 -82.64
C LEU A 349 6.21 26.23 -82.36
N GLY A 350 5.82 25.15 -83.05
CA GLY A 350 4.56 24.42 -82.84
C GLY A 350 4.41 23.70 -81.49
N ALA A 351 5.49 23.27 -80.83
CA ALA A 351 5.41 22.58 -79.54
C ALA A 351 5.01 23.53 -78.40
N PHE A 352 5.52 24.75 -78.43
CA PHE A 352 5.11 25.81 -77.51
C PHE A 352 3.64 26.17 -77.72
N ARG A 353 3.20 26.22 -78.99
CA ARG A 353 1.80 26.54 -79.31
C ARG A 353 0.80 25.50 -78.81
N ALA A 354 1.08 24.21 -79.01
CA ALA A 354 0.19 23.13 -78.56
C ALA A 354 -0.02 23.10 -77.04
N PHE A 355 0.99 23.49 -76.26
CA PHE A 355 0.87 23.59 -74.81
C PHE A 355 -0.03 24.76 -74.40
N ILE A 356 0.10 25.90 -75.08
CA ILE A 356 -0.72 27.09 -74.82
C ILE A 356 -2.20 26.78 -75.06
N ASP A 357 -2.52 26.03 -76.13
CA ASP A 357 -3.90 25.71 -76.49
C ASP A 357 -4.55 24.70 -75.53
N LYS A 358 -3.78 23.74 -74.98
CA LYS A 358 -4.29 22.68 -74.11
C LYS A 358 -4.50 23.14 -72.66
N HIS A 359 -3.73 24.12 -72.22
CA HIS A 359 -3.74 24.61 -70.83
C HIS A 359 -3.86 26.15 -70.77
N PRO A 360 -4.95 26.74 -71.30
CA PRO A 360 -5.05 28.20 -71.44
C PRO A 360 -5.19 28.95 -70.11
N GLY A 361 -5.56 28.27 -69.02
CA GLY A 361 -5.71 28.84 -67.68
C GLY A 361 -4.49 28.66 -66.77
N TYR A 362 -3.38 28.14 -67.30
CA TYR A 362 -2.15 27.91 -66.53
C TYR A 362 -1.45 29.23 -66.18
N SER A 363 -1.03 29.40 -64.93
CA SER A 363 -0.56 30.67 -64.38
C SER A 363 0.72 31.24 -65.01
N LYS A 364 1.59 30.40 -65.59
CA LYS A 364 2.84 30.84 -66.26
C LYS A 364 2.76 30.82 -67.78
N ILE A 365 1.55 30.85 -68.32
CA ILE A 365 1.33 30.84 -69.77
C ILE A 365 2.13 31.95 -70.49
N ASP A 366 2.29 33.10 -69.86
CA ASP A 366 3.09 34.23 -70.38
C ASP A 366 4.58 33.91 -70.48
N SER A 367 5.14 33.10 -69.58
CA SER A 367 6.55 32.68 -69.65
C SER A 367 6.80 31.69 -70.79
N ILE A 368 5.78 30.91 -71.16
CA ILE A 368 5.83 30.06 -72.37
C ILE A 368 5.85 30.95 -73.61
N TRP A 369 5.01 31.98 -73.62
CA TRP A 369 5.07 33.04 -74.62
C TRP A 369 6.47 33.66 -74.71
N TRP A 370 7.12 34.01 -73.58
CA TRP A 370 8.48 34.59 -73.56
C TRP A 370 9.56 33.68 -74.12
N ARG A 371 9.51 32.37 -73.87
CA ARG A 371 10.48 31.42 -74.46
C ARG A 371 10.24 31.19 -75.94
N TYR A 372 8.98 31.16 -76.35
CA TYR A 372 8.59 31.18 -77.75
C TYR A 372 9.21 32.40 -78.46
N TYR A 373 9.23 33.57 -77.79
CA TYR A 373 9.92 34.77 -78.23
C TYR A 373 11.47 34.68 -78.23
N LEU A 374 12.11 34.27 -77.13
CA LEU A 374 13.57 34.16 -77.06
C LEU A 374 14.14 33.17 -78.08
N THR A 375 13.44 32.06 -78.32
CA THR A 375 13.82 31.10 -79.36
C THR A 375 13.71 31.75 -80.74
N TYR A 376 12.66 32.54 -80.98
CA TYR A 376 12.52 33.36 -82.17
C TYR A 376 13.65 34.42 -82.31
N LYS A 377 14.08 35.06 -81.21
CA LYS A 377 15.23 36.00 -81.11
C LYS A 377 16.56 35.33 -81.38
N GLN A 378 16.78 34.13 -80.88
CA GLN A 378 18.05 33.42 -81.04
C GLN A 378 18.19 32.80 -82.44
N GLU A 379 17.10 32.24 -82.99
CA GLU A 379 17.06 31.81 -84.39
C GLU A 379 17.20 33.00 -85.36
N ARG A 380 17.03 34.23 -84.84
CA ARG A 380 17.10 35.49 -85.59
C ARG A 380 17.78 36.59 -84.74
N PRO A 381 19.10 36.54 -84.41
CA PRO A 381 19.73 37.43 -83.43
C PRO A 381 20.09 38.82 -83.98
N GLY A 382 20.37 39.76 -83.07
CA GLY A 382 20.57 41.18 -83.36
C GLY A 382 19.33 42.00 -83.02
N ALA A 383 19.50 43.32 -82.87
CA ALA A 383 18.44 44.18 -82.35
C ALA A 383 17.18 44.28 -83.26
N GLU A 384 17.26 44.08 -84.58
CA GLU A 384 16.15 44.31 -85.56
C GLU A 384 15.13 43.17 -85.70
N ASN A 385 15.54 41.90 -85.59
CA ASN A 385 14.64 40.74 -85.73
C ASN A 385 13.61 40.62 -84.59
N LEU A 386 13.84 41.38 -83.54
CA LEU A 386 13.06 41.41 -82.34
C LEU A 386 11.76 42.21 -82.52
N ASP A 387 11.72 43.14 -83.49
CA ASP A 387 10.55 43.97 -83.82
C ASP A 387 9.42 43.21 -84.55
N ARG A 388 9.73 42.28 -85.46
CA ARG A 388 8.73 41.57 -86.31
C ARG A 388 7.85 40.60 -85.52
N PHE A 389 8.37 40.08 -84.42
CA PHE A 389 7.69 39.12 -83.56
C PHE A 389 6.41 39.69 -82.94
N LEU A 390 6.45 40.97 -82.52
CA LEU A 390 5.36 41.65 -81.83
C LEU A 390 4.11 41.87 -82.71
N LYS A 391 4.24 41.83 -84.04
CA LYS A 391 3.13 42.10 -84.98
C LYS A 391 2.26 40.87 -85.26
N VAL A 392 2.81 39.66 -85.16
CA VAL A 392 2.12 38.40 -85.47
C VAL A 392 1.44 37.80 -84.23
N HIS A 393 1.98 38.10 -83.06
CA HIS A 393 1.46 37.66 -81.77
C HIS A 393 1.08 38.89 -80.95
N PRO A 394 -0.02 39.59 -81.31
CA PRO A 394 -0.47 40.76 -80.56
C PRO A 394 -0.86 40.43 -79.11
N GLU A 395 -1.18 39.16 -78.82
CA GLU A 395 -1.43 38.63 -77.48
C GLU A 395 -0.15 38.39 -76.66
N PHE A 396 1.02 38.73 -77.21
CA PHE A 396 2.29 38.54 -76.53
C PHE A 396 2.49 39.55 -75.38
N PRO A 397 2.85 39.10 -74.18
CA PRO A 397 2.78 39.94 -72.97
C PRO A 397 3.99 40.87 -72.69
N PHE A 398 5.12 40.79 -73.42
CA PHE A 398 6.38 41.45 -72.99
C PHE A 398 7.17 42.22 -74.07
N PRO A 399 6.73 43.41 -74.49
CA PRO A 399 7.43 44.18 -75.53
C PRO A 399 8.79 44.80 -75.12
N ASP A 400 9.05 45.11 -73.84
CA ASP A 400 10.18 45.99 -73.42
C ASP A 400 11.54 45.30 -73.21
N SER A 401 11.58 44.04 -72.76
CA SER A 401 12.83 43.30 -72.43
C SER A 401 13.69 42.97 -73.65
N ILE A 402 13.16 43.22 -74.84
CA ILE A 402 13.91 43.28 -76.10
C ILE A 402 15.10 44.27 -76.01
N ALA A 403 15.01 45.30 -75.15
CA ALA A 403 15.96 46.40 -75.07
C ALA A 403 17.25 46.15 -74.23
N ALA A 404 17.24 45.29 -73.20
CA ALA A 404 18.32 45.21 -72.19
C ALA A 404 19.48 44.23 -72.48
N ASP A 405 19.27 43.20 -73.32
CA ASP A 405 20.30 42.24 -73.76
C ASP A 405 21.45 42.87 -74.58
N GLN A 406 21.54 44.19 -74.55
CA GLN A 406 22.55 45.01 -75.15
C GLN A 406 23.80 45.22 -74.22
N ILE A 407 23.75 44.88 -72.91
CA ILE A 407 24.70 45.39 -71.87
C ILE A 407 25.72 44.37 -71.29
N SER A 408 25.61 43.05 -71.51
CA SER A 408 26.48 41.94 -70.98
C SER A 408 27.96 41.97 -71.45
N PHE A 409 28.64 43.09 -71.26
CA PHE A 409 29.98 43.41 -71.71
C PHE A 409 30.90 43.80 -70.50
N LEU A 410 30.68 43.31 -69.25
CA LEU A 410 31.29 43.75 -67.95
C LEU A 410 32.04 42.63 -67.14
N ALA A 411 33.35 42.75 -66.79
CA ALA A 411 34.19 41.66 -66.20
C ALA A 411 35.39 42.09 -65.28
N GLU A 412 35.30 43.12 -64.44
CA GLU A 412 36.47 43.86 -63.90
C GLU A 412 36.78 43.72 -62.38
N ALA A 413 36.21 42.77 -61.64
CA ALA A 413 35.99 42.92 -60.18
C ALA A 413 36.96 42.24 -59.15
N GLU A 414 37.83 41.28 -59.49
CA GLU A 414 38.40 40.32 -58.49
C GLU A 414 39.67 40.76 -57.72
N ARG A 415 40.46 41.68 -58.26
CA ARG A 415 41.79 42.05 -57.76
C ARG A 415 41.79 42.77 -56.39
N SER A 416 40.69 43.41 -56.02
CA SER A 416 40.60 44.31 -54.86
C SER A 416 40.44 43.63 -53.50
N GLU A 417 40.41 42.29 -53.44
CA GLU A 417 39.99 41.55 -52.23
C GLU A 417 41.15 41.18 -51.28
N TRP A 418 42.34 40.84 -51.78
CA TRP A 418 43.48 40.36 -50.96
C TRP A 418 44.15 41.43 -50.09
N GLU A 419 44.28 42.65 -50.60
CA GLU A 419 45.03 43.74 -49.93
C GLU A 419 44.43 44.14 -48.58
N ARG A 420 43.16 43.80 -48.32
CA ARG A 420 42.45 44.10 -47.07
C ARG A 420 42.83 43.16 -45.92
N LEU A 421 43.15 41.90 -46.19
CA LEU A 421 43.41 40.88 -45.16
C LEU A 421 44.75 41.08 -44.43
N GLN A 422 45.76 41.58 -45.14
CA GLN A 422 47.06 41.93 -44.54
C GLN A 422 46.99 43.12 -43.57
N ALA A 423 46.00 44.00 -43.75
CA ALA A 423 45.85 45.23 -42.98
C ALA A 423 45.17 45.04 -41.61
N GLY A 424 44.88 43.79 -41.21
CA GLY A 424 44.40 43.47 -39.86
C GLY A 424 42.94 43.03 -39.77
N GLU A 425 42.30 42.62 -40.87
CA GLU A 425 41.04 41.88 -40.78
C GLU A 425 41.25 40.56 -40.00
N GLY A 426 40.25 40.15 -39.22
CA GLY A 426 40.39 39.22 -38.09
C GLY A 426 40.86 37.80 -38.44
N THR A 427 41.18 37.02 -37.41
CA THR A 427 41.55 35.60 -37.51
C THR A 427 40.53 34.73 -38.31
N PRO A 428 39.20 34.97 -38.25
CA PRO A 428 38.21 34.24 -39.07
C PRO A 428 38.25 34.55 -40.58
N GLU A 429 38.63 35.76 -40.97
CA GLU A 429 38.71 36.19 -42.36
C GLU A 429 39.91 35.53 -43.07
N LEU A 430 41.01 35.32 -42.35
CA LEU A 430 42.15 34.52 -42.81
C LEU A 430 41.74 33.08 -43.10
N PHE A 431 40.92 32.47 -42.23
CA PHE A 431 40.35 31.13 -42.47
C PHE A 431 39.46 31.10 -43.74
N ARG A 432 38.58 32.09 -43.96
CA ARG A 432 37.68 32.16 -45.13
C ARG A 432 38.42 32.35 -46.45
N PHE A 433 39.43 33.22 -46.45
CA PHE A 433 40.25 33.47 -47.63
C PHE A 433 41.02 32.23 -48.08
N LEU A 434 41.64 31.52 -47.12
CA LEU A 434 42.35 30.26 -47.35
C LEU A 434 41.42 29.16 -47.93
N LYS A 435 40.10 29.26 -47.72
CA LYS A 435 39.10 28.29 -48.18
C LYS A 435 38.43 28.64 -49.50
N ALA A 436 38.02 29.89 -49.71
CA ALA A 436 37.25 30.32 -50.88
C ALA A 436 38.11 30.46 -52.14
N LYS A 437 39.40 30.76 -51.96
CA LYS A 437 40.35 30.96 -53.06
C LYS A 437 41.56 30.06 -52.86
N PRO A 438 41.40 28.73 -53.00
CA PRO A 438 42.48 27.77 -52.78
C PRO A 438 43.65 27.99 -53.74
N GLU A 439 43.37 28.48 -54.95
CA GLU A 439 44.33 28.81 -56.00
C GLU A 439 44.81 30.27 -55.96
N SER A 440 44.47 31.00 -54.89
CA SER A 440 44.93 32.38 -54.74
C SER A 440 46.45 32.42 -54.60
N PRO A 441 47.14 33.38 -55.25
CA PRO A 441 48.59 33.53 -55.16
C PRO A 441 49.12 33.93 -53.76
N TYR A 442 48.25 34.06 -52.76
CA TYR A 442 48.55 34.69 -51.47
C TYR A 442 48.48 33.76 -50.24
N ARG A 443 48.40 32.44 -50.45
CA ARG A 443 48.03 31.44 -49.44
C ARG A 443 49.02 31.24 -48.28
N GLN A 444 50.31 31.06 -48.54
CA GLN A 444 51.28 30.68 -47.48
C GLN A 444 51.43 31.75 -46.39
N GLN A 445 51.46 33.02 -46.79
CA GLN A 445 51.59 34.16 -45.89
C GLN A 445 50.40 34.29 -44.92
N ALA A 446 49.22 33.82 -45.33
CA ALA A 446 48.04 33.82 -44.48
C ALA A 446 48.09 32.71 -43.40
N MET A 447 48.88 31.64 -43.61
CA MET A 447 49.01 30.52 -42.65
C MET A 447 49.90 30.87 -41.46
N ASP A 448 51.09 31.41 -41.70
CA ASP A 448 52.04 31.72 -40.62
C ASP A 448 51.49 32.79 -39.66
N LEU A 449 50.77 33.78 -40.23
CA LEU A 449 50.11 34.82 -39.46
C LEU A 449 48.99 34.29 -38.54
N LEU A 450 48.37 33.17 -38.92
CA LEU A 450 47.28 32.54 -38.16
C LEU A 450 47.82 31.86 -36.89
N VAL A 451 48.92 31.10 -37.00
CA VAL A 451 49.53 30.37 -35.87
C VAL A 451 50.01 31.33 -34.78
N GLU A 452 50.69 32.42 -35.17
CA GLU A 452 51.17 33.44 -34.23
C GLU A 452 50.05 34.08 -33.43
N ARG A 453 48.89 34.34 -34.06
CA ARG A 453 47.72 34.89 -33.36
C ARG A 453 47.15 33.87 -32.36
N LEU A 454 47.01 32.61 -32.76
CA LEU A 454 46.44 31.56 -31.90
C LEU A 454 47.24 31.32 -30.61
N LEU A 455 48.57 31.41 -30.65
CA LEU A 455 49.40 31.26 -29.46
C LEU A 455 49.39 32.49 -28.56
N ALA A 456 49.22 33.69 -29.12
CA ALA A 456 49.20 34.93 -28.36
C ALA A 456 47.87 35.13 -27.60
N ASP A 457 46.73 34.97 -28.27
CA ASP A 457 45.41 35.31 -27.72
C ASP A 457 44.28 34.34 -28.09
N GLY A 458 44.61 33.20 -28.70
CA GLY A 458 43.63 32.21 -29.15
C GLY A 458 42.69 31.74 -28.04
N GLN A 459 41.40 31.72 -28.37
CA GLN A 459 40.32 31.13 -27.56
C GLN A 459 40.20 29.64 -27.83
N TYR A 460 39.65 28.87 -26.88
CA TYR A 460 39.50 27.41 -26.95
C TYR A 460 39.08 26.90 -28.33
N GLN A 461 37.94 27.37 -28.86
CA GLN A 461 37.40 26.92 -30.16
C GLN A 461 38.31 27.22 -31.35
N SER A 462 39.08 28.30 -31.30
CA SER A 462 39.99 28.68 -32.39
C SER A 462 41.26 27.84 -32.39
N VAL A 463 41.78 27.52 -31.20
CA VAL A 463 42.94 26.64 -31.03
C VAL A 463 42.57 25.19 -31.36
N GLU A 464 41.40 24.73 -30.90
CA GLU A 464 40.84 23.41 -31.21
C GLU A 464 40.56 23.23 -32.71
N GLY A 465 39.91 24.22 -33.34
CA GLY A 465 39.63 24.21 -34.79
C GLY A 465 40.91 24.16 -35.63
N PHE A 466 41.94 24.90 -35.24
CA PHE A 466 43.24 24.84 -35.91
C PHE A 466 43.92 23.46 -35.73
N LEU A 467 43.93 22.90 -34.51
CA LEU A 467 44.50 21.58 -34.25
C LEU A 467 43.74 20.45 -34.98
N LYS A 468 42.46 20.65 -35.32
CA LYS A 468 41.67 19.73 -36.13
C LYS A 468 42.03 19.79 -37.62
N ASP A 469 42.12 21.00 -38.17
CA ASP A 469 42.36 21.19 -39.61
C ASP A 469 43.86 21.10 -39.99
N TYR A 470 44.76 21.33 -39.03
CA TYR A 470 46.21 21.40 -39.20
C TYR A 470 46.97 20.68 -38.07
N GLY A 471 46.51 19.48 -37.69
CA GLY A 471 46.98 18.75 -36.50
C GLY A 471 48.46 18.37 -36.44
N ASP A 472 49.14 18.28 -37.58
CA ASP A 472 50.56 17.91 -37.69
C ASP A 472 51.51 19.12 -37.61
N HIS A 473 51.02 20.30 -37.25
CA HIS A 473 51.81 21.52 -37.19
C HIS A 473 52.95 21.43 -36.15
N GLU A 474 54.14 21.94 -36.50
CA GLU A 474 55.35 21.82 -35.67
C GLU A 474 55.23 22.42 -34.25
N ARG A 475 54.37 23.42 -34.07
CA ARG A 475 54.08 24.08 -32.77
C ARG A 475 52.94 23.44 -31.96
N ARG A 476 52.53 22.21 -32.29
CA ARG A 476 51.45 21.49 -31.61
C ARG A 476 51.60 21.43 -30.07
N PRO A 477 52.77 21.12 -29.47
CA PRO A 477 52.90 21.05 -28.01
C PRO A 477 52.56 22.37 -27.30
N GLU A 478 52.94 23.51 -27.88
CA GLU A 478 52.64 24.85 -27.35
C GLU A 478 51.14 25.16 -27.45
N LEU A 479 50.51 24.75 -28.57
CA LEU A 479 49.08 24.90 -28.78
C LEU A 479 48.25 24.04 -27.82
N LEU A 480 48.70 22.83 -27.45
CA LEU A 480 48.04 21.99 -26.45
C LEU A 480 48.09 22.58 -25.04
N VAL A 481 49.22 23.21 -24.66
CA VAL A 481 49.31 23.95 -23.40
C VAL A 481 48.34 25.14 -23.40
N ARG A 482 48.27 25.89 -24.50
CA ARG A 482 47.30 26.98 -24.63
C ARG A 482 45.85 26.48 -24.58
N LEU A 483 45.58 25.36 -25.23
CA LEU A 483 44.26 24.73 -25.24
C LEU A 483 43.79 24.40 -23.82
N TRP A 484 44.64 23.76 -23.00
CA TRP A 484 44.33 23.48 -21.59
C TRP A 484 44.10 24.75 -20.76
N GLN A 485 44.94 25.78 -20.94
CA GLN A 485 44.78 27.05 -20.21
C GLN A 485 43.41 27.70 -20.44
N THR A 486 42.89 27.55 -21.66
CA THR A 486 41.58 28.06 -22.08
C THR A 486 40.45 27.04 -22.00
N PHE A 487 40.71 25.82 -21.49
CA PHE A 487 39.73 24.75 -21.47
C PHE A 487 38.57 25.07 -20.51
N PRO A 488 37.31 24.97 -20.97
CA PRO A 488 36.17 25.21 -20.10
C PRO A 488 36.07 24.13 -19.01
N GLU A 489 35.61 24.52 -17.81
CA GLU A 489 35.29 23.59 -16.70
C GLU A 489 36.47 22.77 -16.14
N LYS A 490 37.71 23.22 -16.32
CA LYS A 490 38.95 22.52 -15.87
C LYS A 490 39.08 22.20 -14.36
N GLU A 491 38.05 22.49 -13.56
CA GLU A 491 37.96 22.19 -12.13
C GLU A 491 37.09 20.96 -11.83
N SER A 492 36.41 20.38 -12.83
CA SER A 492 35.58 19.17 -12.65
C SER A 492 36.29 17.90 -13.12
N ALA A 493 36.05 16.79 -12.40
CA ALA A 493 36.60 15.48 -12.74
C ALA A 493 36.24 15.03 -14.18
N PRO A 494 34.98 15.16 -14.66
CA PRO A 494 34.64 14.77 -16.04
C PRO A 494 35.35 15.60 -17.11
N ALA A 495 35.58 16.89 -16.87
CA ALA A 495 36.28 17.76 -17.81
C ALA A 495 37.77 17.43 -17.90
N ILE A 496 38.41 17.12 -16.76
CA ILE A 496 39.81 16.69 -16.70
C ILE A 496 39.98 15.35 -17.45
N SER A 497 39.13 14.35 -17.18
CA SER A 497 39.18 13.04 -17.85
C SER A 497 38.98 13.16 -19.36
N ARG A 498 37.97 13.93 -19.81
CA ARG A 498 37.70 14.17 -21.24
C ARG A 498 38.86 14.85 -21.95
N PHE A 499 39.57 15.76 -21.28
CA PHE A 499 40.74 16.41 -21.88
C PHE A 499 41.89 15.41 -22.04
N MET A 500 42.13 14.56 -21.02
CA MET A 500 43.18 13.54 -21.05
C MET A 500 42.94 12.49 -22.15
N GLU A 501 41.69 12.08 -22.38
CA GLU A 501 41.33 11.16 -23.46
C GLU A 501 41.56 11.75 -24.85
N ASN A 502 41.18 13.01 -25.06
CA ASN A 502 41.26 13.66 -26.37
C ASN A 502 42.69 14.12 -26.73
N TYR A 503 43.54 14.35 -25.73
CA TYR A 503 44.90 14.87 -25.91
C TYR A 503 45.92 14.06 -25.10
N PRO A 504 46.15 12.77 -25.46
CA PRO A 504 47.07 11.89 -24.73
C PRO A 504 48.54 12.33 -24.87
N ASP A 505 48.86 13.20 -25.82
CA ASP A 505 50.17 13.81 -26.05
C ASP A 505 50.38 15.12 -25.26
N TYR A 506 49.50 15.43 -24.30
CA TYR A 506 49.61 16.63 -23.47
C TYR A 506 50.91 16.65 -22.63
N PRO A 507 51.74 17.71 -22.71
CA PRO A 507 53.06 17.73 -22.07
C PRO A 507 53.08 17.61 -20.54
N ASN A 508 52.00 17.98 -19.84
CA ASN A 508 51.92 17.98 -18.36
C ASN A 508 50.88 16.98 -17.83
N PHE A 509 50.82 15.78 -18.41
CA PHE A 509 49.79 14.79 -18.13
C PHE A 509 49.67 14.42 -16.64
N GLY A 510 50.79 14.17 -15.94
CA GLY A 510 50.76 13.77 -14.52
C GLY A 510 50.16 14.81 -13.56
N ALA A 511 50.21 16.11 -13.89
CA ALA A 511 49.58 17.14 -13.07
C ALA A 511 48.04 17.11 -13.17
N LEU A 512 47.49 16.53 -14.25
CA LEU A 512 46.05 16.31 -14.40
C LEU A 512 45.59 15.11 -13.54
N GLU A 513 46.42 14.05 -13.45
CA GLU A 513 46.16 12.90 -12.58
C GLU A 513 46.12 13.30 -11.10
N ASP A 514 47.07 14.13 -10.65
CA ASP A 514 47.10 14.64 -9.27
C ASP A 514 45.88 15.52 -8.94
N ALA A 515 45.45 16.36 -9.89
CA ALA A 515 44.28 17.22 -9.72
C ALA A 515 42.99 16.39 -9.58
N LEU A 516 42.82 15.36 -10.41
CA LEU A 516 41.66 14.46 -10.39
C LEU A 516 41.51 13.76 -9.03
N ALA A 517 42.61 13.34 -8.39
CA ALA A 517 42.61 12.63 -7.12
C ALA A 517 42.11 13.46 -5.90
N THR A 518 42.04 14.78 -6.04
CA THR A 518 41.67 15.72 -4.95
C THR A 518 40.23 16.21 -4.99
N VAL A 519 39.47 15.87 -6.04
CA VAL A 519 38.07 16.28 -6.21
C VAL A 519 37.17 15.47 -5.25
N PRO A 520 36.31 16.12 -4.42
CA PRO A 520 35.33 15.42 -3.60
C PRO A 520 34.28 14.72 -4.47
N LEU A 521 33.84 13.53 -4.06
CA LEU A 521 32.74 12.85 -4.72
C LEU A 521 31.44 13.65 -4.59
N THR A 522 30.71 13.76 -5.69
CA THR A 522 29.34 14.23 -5.74
C THR A 522 28.36 13.13 -5.31
N ASP A 523 27.13 13.50 -4.94
CA ASP A 523 26.08 12.55 -4.57
C ASP A 523 25.81 11.51 -5.69
N GLU A 524 25.98 11.91 -6.95
CA GLU A 524 25.82 11.02 -8.12
C GLU A 524 26.95 9.99 -8.23
N GLU A 525 28.18 10.38 -7.90
CA GLU A 525 29.34 9.48 -7.93
C GLU A 525 29.34 8.46 -6.77
N VAL A 526 28.65 8.77 -5.67
CA VAL A 526 28.47 7.87 -4.52
C VAL A 526 27.59 6.66 -4.88
N LEU A 527 26.76 6.73 -5.91
CA LEU A 527 25.86 5.63 -6.30
C LEU A 527 26.56 4.40 -6.90
N SER A 528 27.87 4.48 -7.16
CA SER A 528 28.65 3.41 -7.78
C SER A 528 30.00 3.18 -7.08
N TYR A 529 29.94 2.56 -5.90
CA TYR A 529 31.14 2.16 -5.17
C TYR A 529 32.02 1.25 -6.02
N SER A 530 33.33 1.45 -5.91
CA SER A 530 34.34 0.59 -6.47
C SER A 530 35.62 0.69 -5.63
N ALA A 531 36.42 -0.37 -5.60
CA ALA A 531 37.62 -0.43 -4.75
C ALA A 531 38.63 0.70 -5.02
N ASP A 532 38.72 1.18 -6.27
CA ASP A 532 39.55 2.32 -6.69
C ASP A 532 39.05 3.68 -6.15
N LYS A 533 37.79 3.77 -5.73
CA LYS A 533 37.17 4.98 -5.15
C LYS A 533 37.13 4.98 -3.62
N HIS A 534 37.69 3.95 -2.96
CA HIS A 534 37.57 3.74 -1.50
C HIS A 534 37.93 5.00 -0.68
N ASP A 535 39.08 5.62 -0.96
CA ASP A 535 39.52 6.82 -0.25
C ASP A 535 38.60 8.03 -0.45
N GLY A 536 37.93 8.11 -1.61
CA GLY A 536 36.91 9.12 -1.90
C GLY A 536 35.67 8.94 -1.04
N PHE A 537 35.20 7.70 -0.89
CA PHE A 537 34.07 7.36 -0.02
C PHE A 537 34.39 7.66 1.45
N VAL A 538 35.57 7.26 1.95
CA VAL A 538 35.99 7.56 3.33
C VAL A 538 35.94 9.06 3.63
N ARG A 539 36.44 9.91 2.69
CA ARG A 539 36.38 11.37 2.83
C ARG A 539 34.94 11.90 2.80
N TYR A 540 34.13 11.41 1.86
CA TYR A 540 32.73 11.81 1.73
C TYR A 540 31.94 11.48 3.01
N ILE A 541 32.06 10.25 3.53
CA ILE A 541 31.36 9.80 4.75
C ILE A 541 31.71 10.70 5.93
N ARG A 542 33.01 10.89 6.21
CA ARG A 542 33.44 11.70 7.38
C ARG A 542 33.06 13.17 7.27
N SER A 543 32.96 13.70 6.05
CA SER A 543 32.61 15.11 5.83
C SER A 543 31.11 15.36 5.93
N ASN A 544 30.29 14.33 5.68
CA ASN A 544 28.83 14.45 5.61
C ASN A 544 28.09 13.73 6.75
N ALA A 545 28.76 12.91 7.56
CA ALA A 545 28.18 12.31 8.74
C ALA A 545 27.65 13.40 9.71
N PRO A 546 26.49 13.18 10.35
CA PRO A 546 25.71 11.95 10.42
C PRO A 546 24.57 11.84 9.37
N ALA A 547 24.64 12.58 8.24
CA ALA A 547 23.55 12.59 7.26
C ALA A 547 23.27 11.19 6.68
N LEU A 548 22.00 10.93 6.33
CA LEU A 548 21.56 9.65 5.76
C LEU A 548 22.37 9.25 4.52
N LYS A 549 22.66 10.21 3.63
CA LYS A 549 23.51 9.97 2.44
C LYS A 549 24.94 9.52 2.77
N ALA A 550 25.49 9.97 3.90
CA ALA A 550 26.79 9.50 4.36
C ALA A 550 26.70 8.04 4.86
N PHE A 551 25.57 7.68 5.49
CA PHE A 551 25.33 6.29 5.90
C PHE A 551 25.07 5.38 4.70
N GLU A 552 24.39 5.85 3.66
CA GLU A 552 24.21 5.12 2.39
C GLU A 552 25.56 4.86 1.71
N ALA A 553 26.45 5.86 1.67
CA ALA A 553 27.81 5.67 1.17
C ALA A 553 28.58 4.61 1.98
N LEU A 554 28.44 4.62 3.32
CA LEU A 554 29.02 3.59 4.17
C LEU A 554 28.40 2.22 3.89
N TRP A 555 27.09 2.14 3.65
CA TRP A 555 26.38 0.91 3.33
C TRP A 555 26.91 0.26 2.05
N LEU A 556 27.11 1.06 1.00
CA LEU A 556 27.70 0.59 -0.26
C LEU A 556 29.12 0.02 -0.07
N MET A 557 29.92 0.60 0.84
CA MET A 557 31.23 0.02 1.19
C MET A 557 31.13 -1.32 1.91
N LEU A 558 29.99 -1.62 2.53
CA LEU A 558 29.78 -2.87 3.28
C LEU A 558 29.33 -4.03 2.38
N GLU A 559 28.85 -3.75 1.16
CA GLU A 559 28.30 -4.78 0.25
C GLU A 559 29.30 -5.91 -0.06
N ASP A 560 30.59 -5.60 -0.23
CA ASP A 560 31.63 -6.61 -0.44
C ASP A 560 31.74 -7.60 0.73
N TYR A 561 31.52 -7.12 1.97
CA TYR A 561 31.48 -7.99 3.15
C TYR A 561 30.23 -8.86 3.17
N PHE A 562 29.08 -8.33 2.73
CA PHE A 562 27.83 -9.09 2.65
C PHE A 562 27.95 -10.22 1.61
N GLU A 563 28.55 -9.93 0.45
CA GLU A 563 28.87 -10.94 -0.59
C GLU A 563 29.76 -12.06 -0.04
N ALA A 564 30.78 -11.70 0.74
CA ALA A 564 31.69 -12.66 1.34
C ALA A 564 31.09 -13.39 2.56
N ARG A 565 29.93 -12.97 3.06
CA ARG A 565 29.39 -13.32 4.40
C ARG A 565 30.41 -13.04 5.52
N ASP A 566 31.25 -12.02 5.33
CA ASP A 566 32.22 -11.58 6.33
C ASP A 566 31.56 -10.58 7.29
N TRP A 567 30.67 -11.10 8.13
CA TRP A 567 29.93 -10.31 9.11
C TRP A 567 30.85 -9.65 10.16
N ASP A 568 32.02 -10.23 10.42
CA ASP A 568 33.02 -9.67 11.32
C ASP A 568 33.70 -8.44 10.68
N GLY A 569 34.07 -8.53 9.41
CA GLY A 569 34.58 -7.41 8.64
C GLY A 569 33.57 -6.26 8.52
N ALA A 570 32.30 -6.58 8.26
CA ALA A 570 31.22 -5.60 8.24
C ALA A 570 31.04 -4.90 9.60
N TYR A 571 30.98 -5.67 10.69
CA TYR A 571 30.85 -5.13 12.05
C TYR A 571 32.04 -4.26 12.44
N GLN A 572 33.27 -4.70 12.15
CA GLN A 572 34.48 -3.93 12.41
C GLN A 572 34.50 -2.61 11.63
N THR A 573 34.05 -2.64 10.38
CA THR A 573 33.94 -1.42 9.55
C THR A 573 32.90 -0.47 10.10
N LEU A 574 31.71 -0.97 10.47
CA LEU A 574 30.70 -0.15 11.14
C LEU A 574 31.27 0.48 12.42
N GLN A 575 31.92 -0.30 13.29
CA GLN A 575 32.54 0.22 14.53
C GLN A 575 33.51 1.38 14.31
N GLN A 576 34.26 1.41 13.20
CA GLN A 576 35.20 2.50 12.90
C GLN A 576 34.50 3.86 12.76
N TYR A 577 33.24 3.87 12.30
CA TYR A 577 32.43 5.07 12.10
C TYR A 577 31.47 5.35 13.26
N ALA A 578 31.57 4.62 14.38
CA ALA A 578 30.68 4.80 15.53
C ALA A 578 30.81 6.19 16.17
N GLY A 579 31.97 6.83 16.05
CA GLY A 579 32.18 8.21 16.48
C GLY A 579 31.59 9.25 15.53
N ASP A 580 31.44 8.92 14.25
CA ASP A 580 30.94 9.83 13.21
C ASP A 580 29.40 9.85 13.17
N PHE A 581 28.76 8.69 13.30
CA PHE A 581 27.29 8.56 13.32
C PHE A 581 26.74 8.44 14.75
N GLY A 582 27.20 7.42 15.49
CA GLY A 582 26.80 7.14 16.87
C GLY A 582 25.28 7.25 17.12
N ASN A 583 24.92 7.89 18.24
CA ASN A 583 23.54 8.12 18.64
C ASN A 583 22.81 9.20 17.82
N GLN A 584 23.51 9.87 16.88
CA GLN A 584 22.92 10.95 16.08
C GLN A 584 22.08 10.42 14.92
N LEU A 585 22.34 9.17 14.49
CA LEU A 585 21.54 8.45 13.50
C LEU A 585 21.06 7.11 14.10
N PRO A 586 19.79 7.03 14.57
CA PRO A 586 19.25 5.83 15.22
C PRO A 586 19.38 4.57 14.36
N GLU A 587 19.22 4.71 13.04
CA GLU A 587 19.30 3.61 12.09
C GLU A 587 20.71 2.99 12.04
N TYR A 588 21.76 3.81 12.05
CA TYR A 588 23.14 3.33 12.14
C TYR A 588 23.36 2.55 13.44
N SER A 589 22.85 3.06 14.57
CA SER A 589 22.96 2.37 15.87
C SER A 589 22.27 1.00 15.86
N ARG A 590 21.11 0.90 15.21
CA ARG A 590 20.37 -0.36 15.02
C ARG A 590 21.19 -1.36 14.23
N TRP A 591 21.74 -0.98 13.08
CA TRP A 591 22.56 -1.87 12.26
C TRP A 591 23.86 -2.29 12.96
N LEU A 592 24.51 -1.38 13.69
CA LEU A 592 25.68 -1.71 14.50
C LEU A 592 25.36 -2.80 15.55
N GLU A 593 24.18 -2.74 16.18
CA GLU A 593 23.71 -3.78 17.09
C GLU A 593 23.39 -5.10 16.35
N THR A 594 22.71 -5.02 15.20
CA THR A 594 22.34 -6.19 14.37
C THR A 594 23.57 -7.00 13.93
N PHE A 595 24.66 -6.34 13.53
CA PHE A 595 25.90 -7.01 13.12
C PHE A 595 26.77 -7.47 14.30
N HIS A 596 26.40 -7.17 15.55
CA HIS A 596 27.19 -7.52 16.72
C HIS A 596 27.37 -9.05 16.83
N PRO A 597 28.59 -9.57 17.10
CA PRO A 597 28.85 -11.02 17.13
C PRO A 597 27.95 -11.85 18.06
N THR A 598 27.45 -11.26 19.16
CA THR A 598 26.54 -11.94 20.10
C THR A 598 25.08 -11.97 19.65
N ARG A 599 24.72 -11.26 18.57
CA ARG A 599 23.37 -11.23 17.98
C ARG A 599 23.25 -12.15 16.77
N ARG A 600 24.37 -12.67 16.25
CA ARG A 600 24.41 -13.57 15.09
C ARG A 600 24.21 -15.02 15.53
N ALA A 601 23.39 -15.76 14.79
CA ALA A 601 23.23 -17.20 14.92
C ALA A 601 23.35 -17.83 13.52
N GLU A 602 23.94 -19.02 13.46
CA GLU A 602 24.04 -19.76 12.20
C GLU A 602 22.84 -20.70 12.08
N PRO A 603 22.15 -20.72 10.93
CA PRO A 603 20.97 -21.55 10.76
C PRO A 603 21.35 -23.03 10.68
N GLU A 604 20.58 -23.87 11.37
CA GLU A 604 20.72 -25.33 11.29
C GLU A 604 19.61 -25.89 10.40
N GLY A 605 19.98 -26.76 9.45
CA GLY A 605 18.98 -27.48 8.63
C GLY A 605 18.10 -28.34 9.54
N ILE A 606 16.79 -28.27 9.36
CA ILE A 606 15.81 -28.80 10.33
C ILE A 606 15.99 -30.29 10.65
N SER A 607 16.21 -31.13 9.63
CA SER A 607 16.44 -32.58 9.73
C SER A 607 16.58 -33.19 8.34
N SER A 608 17.43 -34.21 8.17
CA SER A 608 17.50 -35.03 6.94
C SER A 608 16.27 -35.92 6.70
N ARG A 609 15.29 -35.89 7.61
CA ARG A 609 13.97 -36.51 7.45
C ARG A 609 12.98 -35.61 6.70
N ILE A 610 13.30 -34.32 6.61
CA ILE A 610 12.50 -33.27 5.97
C ILE A 610 13.28 -32.72 4.78
N ASN A 611 14.50 -32.25 5.00
CA ASN A 611 15.38 -31.77 3.93
C ASN A 611 15.98 -32.96 3.18
N THR A 612 15.87 -32.95 1.85
CA THR A 612 16.37 -34.02 0.98
C THR A 612 17.32 -33.48 -0.09
N GLU A 613 17.52 -34.21 -1.18
CA GLU A 613 18.23 -33.68 -2.36
C GLU A 613 17.32 -32.81 -3.25
N GLN A 614 16.01 -32.84 -2.99
CA GLN A 614 15.00 -32.00 -3.65
C GLN A 614 14.87 -30.66 -2.91
N GLU A 615 14.17 -29.72 -3.54
CA GLU A 615 13.89 -28.41 -2.94
C GLU A 615 12.69 -28.51 -1.99
N GLU A 616 12.86 -28.05 -0.74
CA GLU A 616 11.81 -27.95 0.28
C GLU A 616 11.63 -26.52 0.79
N TYR A 617 10.39 -26.03 0.79
CA TYR A 617 10.07 -24.65 1.20
C TYR A 617 8.64 -24.50 1.75
N SER A 618 8.23 -23.28 2.10
CA SER A 618 6.91 -22.95 2.67
C SER A 618 6.53 -23.78 3.90
N ALA A 619 7.41 -23.81 4.91
CA ALA A 619 7.15 -24.52 6.15
C ALA A 619 5.95 -23.91 6.90
N VAL A 620 4.98 -24.76 7.25
CA VAL A 620 3.82 -24.45 8.08
C VAL A 620 3.79 -25.41 9.26
N ILE A 621 4.05 -24.90 10.46
CA ILE A 621 4.05 -25.69 11.70
C ILE A 621 2.71 -25.51 12.42
N THR A 622 2.18 -26.61 12.97
CA THR A 622 1.01 -26.57 13.85
C THR A 622 1.32 -25.80 15.13
N ALA A 623 0.30 -25.20 15.74
CA ALA A 623 0.49 -24.33 16.90
C ALA A 623 1.08 -25.05 18.14
N ASP A 624 1.00 -26.38 18.16
CA ASP A 624 1.59 -27.27 19.18
C ASP A 624 3.04 -27.72 18.89
N ASP A 625 3.63 -27.27 17.78
CA ASP A 625 4.98 -27.62 17.30
C ASP A 625 5.19 -29.14 17.06
N GLN A 626 4.11 -29.91 16.88
CA GLN A 626 4.19 -31.37 16.69
C GLN A 626 4.18 -31.81 15.22
N THR A 627 3.60 -31.00 14.33
CA THR A 627 3.44 -31.33 12.91
C THR A 627 3.95 -30.20 12.04
N ILE A 628 4.67 -30.54 10.98
CA ILE A 628 5.11 -29.60 9.95
C ILE A 628 4.56 -30.04 8.59
N TYR A 629 3.99 -29.09 7.87
CA TYR A 629 3.63 -29.18 6.48
C TYR A 629 4.59 -28.33 5.65
N PHE A 630 4.98 -28.80 4.49
CA PHE A 630 5.87 -28.04 3.61
C PHE A 630 5.69 -28.46 2.15
N CYS A 631 6.12 -27.60 1.24
CA CYS A 631 6.20 -27.93 -0.18
C CYS A 631 7.52 -28.66 -0.47
N ARG A 632 7.47 -29.71 -1.30
CA ARG A 632 8.65 -30.32 -1.90
C ARG A 632 8.49 -30.38 -3.42
N ASN A 633 9.52 -29.96 -4.15
CA ASN A 633 9.55 -30.04 -5.60
C ASN A 633 9.95 -31.45 -6.05
N THR A 634 9.00 -32.24 -6.56
CA THR A 634 9.20 -33.69 -6.82
C THR A 634 9.77 -33.98 -8.21
N GLY A 635 9.84 -32.99 -9.11
CA GLY A 635 10.62 -33.00 -10.35
C GLY A 635 10.32 -34.14 -11.35
N THR A 636 9.31 -33.97 -12.21
CA THR A 636 9.11 -34.85 -13.40
C THR A 636 8.72 -34.04 -14.65
N ASP A 637 9.71 -33.52 -15.40
CA ASP A 637 9.62 -32.80 -16.69
C ASP A 637 8.67 -31.57 -16.77
N LYS A 638 7.86 -31.33 -15.74
CA LYS A 638 7.16 -30.12 -15.34
C LYS A 638 7.49 -29.92 -13.86
N ILE A 639 7.64 -28.68 -13.41
CA ILE A 639 7.71 -28.38 -11.97
C ILE A 639 6.40 -28.93 -11.36
N ASN A 640 6.51 -29.84 -10.38
CA ASN A 640 5.38 -30.40 -9.63
C ASN A 640 5.68 -30.20 -8.16
N GLU A 641 4.95 -29.28 -7.54
CA GLU A 641 5.12 -28.85 -6.16
C GLU A 641 4.08 -29.55 -5.30
N ASP A 642 4.52 -30.45 -4.42
CA ASP A 642 3.64 -31.32 -3.63
C ASP A 642 3.72 -30.97 -2.15
N ILE A 643 2.59 -31.11 -1.43
CA ILE A 643 2.54 -30.90 0.02
C ILE A 643 2.95 -32.18 0.76
N PHE A 644 3.97 -32.05 1.60
CA PHE A 644 4.46 -33.11 2.50
C PHE A 644 4.14 -32.78 3.95
N VAL A 645 4.06 -33.83 4.77
CA VAL A 645 3.88 -33.75 6.22
C VAL A 645 4.93 -34.59 6.96
N ALA A 646 5.43 -34.05 8.07
CA ALA A 646 6.19 -34.81 9.06
C ALA A 646 5.68 -34.50 10.47
N THR A 647 5.80 -35.48 11.37
CA THR A 647 5.41 -35.34 12.78
C THR A 647 6.60 -35.63 13.69
N ARG A 648 6.61 -35.07 14.89
CA ARG A 648 7.58 -35.40 15.92
C ARG A 648 7.22 -36.71 16.63
N ASP A 649 8.22 -37.46 17.06
CA ASP A 649 8.06 -38.57 18.01
C ASP A 649 7.99 -38.06 19.47
N GLU A 650 7.74 -38.95 20.43
CA GLU A 650 7.70 -38.61 21.87
C GLU A 650 9.02 -38.04 22.41
N ARG A 651 10.13 -38.18 21.67
CA ARG A 651 11.45 -37.63 22.01
C ARG A 651 11.71 -36.29 21.32
N GLY A 652 10.76 -35.78 20.54
CA GLY A 652 10.84 -34.53 19.80
C GLY A 652 11.56 -34.63 18.45
N ASN A 653 11.90 -35.82 17.95
CA ASN A 653 12.58 -35.97 16.66
C ASN A 653 11.57 -36.01 15.51
N TRP A 654 11.86 -35.30 14.41
CA TRP A 654 11.08 -35.39 13.18
C TRP A 654 11.13 -36.80 12.58
N GLN A 655 9.96 -37.33 12.24
CA GLN A 655 9.80 -38.55 11.45
C GLN A 655 9.99 -38.27 9.95
N THR A 656 10.22 -39.31 9.15
CA THR A 656 10.38 -39.18 7.69
C THR A 656 9.12 -38.58 7.08
N ALA A 657 9.27 -37.50 6.32
CA ALA A 657 8.16 -36.82 5.68
C ALA A 657 7.47 -37.69 4.60
N THR A 658 6.14 -37.59 4.52
CA THR A 658 5.31 -38.30 3.53
C THR A 658 4.43 -37.31 2.75
N PRO A 659 4.16 -37.55 1.45
CA PRO A 659 3.28 -36.69 0.66
C PRO A 659 1.82 -36.83 1.11
N ILE A 660 1.04 -35.76 0.97
CA ILE A 660 -0.41 -35.74 1.23
C ILE A 660 -1.14 -35.87 -0.10
N SER A 661 -1.44 -37.10 -0.50
CA SER A 661 -2.02 -37.39 -1.82
C SER A 661 -3.41 -36.79 -2.04
N GLU A 662 -4.13 -36.44 -0.97
CA GLU A 662 -5.44 -35.80 -1.04
C GLU A 662 -5.36 -34.32 -1.46
N LEU A 663 -4.20 -33.68 -1.27
CA LEU A 663 -3.95 -32.28 -1.60
C LEU A 663 -3.15 -32.10 -2.90
N THR A 664 -2.47 -33.13 -3.37
CA THR A 664 -1.72 -33.14 -4.64
C THR A 664 -2.65 -33.09 -5.86
N THR A 665 -2.32 -32.24 -6.84
CA THR A 665 -2.94 -32.25 -8.18
C THR A 665 -1.90 -32.40 -9.31
N GLU A 666 -2.25 -32.01 -10.55
CA GLU A 666 -1.27 -31.93 -11.67
C GLU A 666 -0.60 -30.55 -11.75
N ASP A 667 -1.03 -29.60 -10.92
CA ASP A 667 -0.49 -28.24 -10.82
C ASP A 667 0.43 -28.11 -9.59
N ASN A 668 0.82 -26.89 -9.27
CA ASN A 668 1.67 -26.58 -8.12
C ASN A 668 0.85 -26.33 -6.85
N GLU A 669 1.18 -27.03 -5.77
CA GLU A 669 0.59 -26.82 -4.45
C GLU A 669 1.61 -26.47 -3.36
N ALA A 670 1.20 -25.56 -2.48
CA ALA A 670 1.97 -25.23 -1.28
C ALA A 670 1.03 -25.06 -0.07
N PRO A 671 1.45 -25.50 1.13
CA PRO A 671 0.74 -25.16 2.34
C PRO A 671 0.99 -23.69 2.69
N GLU A 672 -0.07 -22.96 3.00
CA GLU A 672 -0.01 -21.52 3.32
C GLU A 672 -0.09 -21.29 4.84
N ALA A 673 -1.07 -21.91 5.47
CA ALA A 673 -1.25 -21.91 6.92
C ALA A 673 -2.10 -23.09 7.38
N VAL A 674 -2.00 -23.41 8.66
CA VAL A 674 -2.90 -24.36 9.34
C VAL A 674 -3.56 -23.63 10.51
N SER A 675 -4.84 -23.92 10.77
CA SER A 675 -5.55 -23.41 11.94
C SER A 675 -4.88 -23.85 13.23
N ALA A 676 -5.07 -23.10 14.32
CA ALA A 676 -4.44 -23.40 15.61
C ALA A 676 -4.78 -24.82 16.12
N ASP A 677 -5.97 -25.33 15.78
CA ASP A 677 -6.44 -26.67 16.11
C ASP A 677 -5.98 -27.77 15.14
N GLY A 678 -5.27 -27.42 14.06
CA GLY A 678 -4.77 -28.40 13.08
C GLY A 678 -5.81 -28.95 12.09
N ASN A 679 -7.07 -28.48 12.15
CA ASN A 679 -8.18 -29.08 11.40
C ASN A 679 -8.52 -28.39 10.07
N GLN A 680 -7.98 -27.21 9.81
CA GLN A 680 -8.15 -26.49 8.55
C GLN A 680 -6.79 -26.04 8.01
N MET A 681 -6.60 -26.18 6.70
CA MET A 681 -5.40 -25.75 6.00
C MET A 681 -5.77 -24.76 4.91
N LEU A 682 -5.05 -23.63 4.87
CA LEU A 682 -4.99 -22.80 3.68
C LEU A 682 -3.96 -23.40 2.72
N VAL A 683 -4.35 -23.52 1.45
CA VAL A 683 -3.57 -24.15 0.40
C VAL A 683 -3.49 -23.22 -0.80
N PHE A 684 -2.29 -23.04 -1.33
CA PHE A 684 -2.07 -22.48 -2.65
C PHE A 684 -2.30 -23.57 -3.69
N PHE A 685 -3.12 -23.29 -4.70
CA PHE A 685 -3.32 -24.17 -5.85
C PHE A 685 -3.88 -23.34 -7.03
N GLU A 686 -3.46 -23.64 -8.26
CA GLU A 686 -3.92 -22.93 -9.48
C GLU A 686 -3.77 -21.39 -9.42
N GLY A 687 -2.75 -20.86 -8.73
CA GLY A 687 -2.57 -19.41 -8.56
C GLY A 687 -3.54 -18.74 -7.59
N ARG A 688 -4.26 -19.53 -6.78
CA ARG A 688 -5.30 -19.09 -5.84
C ARG A 688 -5.06 -19.63 -4.44
N ILE A 689 -5.67 -18.96 -3.47
CA ILE A 689 -5.76 -19.45 -2.10
C ILE A 689 -7.09 -20.20 -1.92
N GLY A 690 -7.03 -21.40 -1.34
CA GLY A 690 -8.19 -22.17 -0.91
C GLY A 690 -8.08 -22.73 0.48
N THR A 691 -9.14 -23.40 0.90
CA THR A 691 -9.26 -24.09 2.19
C THR A 691 -9.44 -25.58 1.98
N SER A 692 -8.73 -26.38 2.75
CA SER A 692 -9.01 -27.80 2.98
C SER A 692 -9.29 -28.05 4.46
N VAL A 693 -10.20 -28.99 4.75
CA VAL A 693 -10.59 -29.39 6.10
C VAL A 693 -10.18 -30.85 6.32
N LYS A 694 -9.65 -31.14 7.50
CA LYS A 694 -9.30 -32.49 7.93
C LYS A 694 -10.58 -33.27 8.24
N THR A 695 -10.65 -34.51 7.77
CA THR A 695 -11.75 -35.44 8.00
C THR A 695 -11.23 -36.73 8.62
N LYS A 696 -12.11 -37.64 9.03
CA LYS A 696 -11.73 -38.97 9.54
C LYS A 696 -10.90 -39.79 8.56
N ASP A 697 -11.05 -39.53 7.25
CA ASP A 697 -10.41 -40.29 6.18
C ASP A 697 -9.21 -39.54 5.55
N GLY A 698 -8.80 -38.39 6.09
CA GLY A 698 -7.73 -37.55 5.54
C GLY A 698 -8.19 -36.13 5.21
N TRP A 699 -7.37 -35.37 4.48
CA TRP A 699 -7.71 -34.00 4.06
C TRP A 699 -8.76 -34.00 2.94
N SER A 700 -9.67 -33.02 2.97
CA SER A 700 -10.58 -32.78 1.85
C SER A 700 -9.84 -32.19 0.64
N LYS A 701 -10.47 -32.18 -0.54
CA LYS A 701 -9.94 -31.41 -1.67
C LYS A 701 -9.99 -29.90 -1.39
N PRO A 702 -8.95 -29.12 -1.76
CA PRO A 702 -8.98 -27.66 -1.63
C PRO A 702 -10.18 -27.03 -2.34
N LYS A 703 -10.82 -26.06 -1.67
CA LYS A 703 -11.88 -25.22 -2.25
C LYS A 703 -11.39 -23.78 -2.29
N PRO A 704 -11.50 -23.07 -3.43
CA PRO A 704 -10.99 -21.71 -3.52
C PRO A 704 -11.77 -20.78 -2.59
N LEU A 705 -11.07 -19.83 -1.98
CA LEU A 705 -11.70 -18.70 -1.30
C LEU A 705 -12.43 -17.79 -2.29
N ASN A 706 -13.27 -16.90 -1.77
CA ASN A 706 -14.07 -16.01 -2.60
C ASN A 706 -13.22 -15.01 -3.41
N LYS A 707 -13.87 -14.32 -4.36
CA LYS A 707 -13.25 -13.36 -5.28
C LYS A 707 -12.64 -12.11 -4.62
N ASN A 708 -12.92 -11.87 -3.34
CA ASN A 708 -12.32 -10.73 -2.64
C ASN A 708 -10.87 -11.02 -2.24
N ILE A 709 -10.54 -12.29 -2.05
CA ILE A 709 -9.16 -12.78 -1.89
C ILE A 709 -8.58 -13.10 -3.27
N ASN A 710 -9.24 -13.98 -4.02
CA ASN A 710 -8.77 -14.47 -5.31
C ASN A 710 -9.13 -13.51 -6.46
N ARG A 711 -8.54 -12.30 -6.46
CA ARG A 711 -8.95 -11.16 -7.30
C ARG A 711 -8.05 -10.87 -8.52
N SER A 712 -6.80 -11.33 -8.52
CA SER A 712 -5.85 -11.27 -9.66
C SER A 712 -5.44 -12.67 -10.12
N HIS A 713 -4.43 -12.73 -10.99
CA HIS A 713 -3.86 -13.97 -11.48
C HIS A 713 -2.93 -14.68 -10.48
N TRP A 714 -2.53 -14.01 -9.39
CA TRP A 714 -1.68 -14.59 -8.35
C TRP A 714 -1.97 -13.99 -6.96
N GLN A 715 -2.17 -14.88 -5.98
CA GLN A 715 -2.19 -14.59 -4.55
C GLN A 715 -1.58 -15.78 -3.80
N ALA A 716 -0.86 -15.51 -2.72
CA ALA A 716 -0.25 -16.55 -1.90
C ALA A 716 0.05 -16.04 -0.48
N ASP A 717 0.86 -16.80 0.25
CA ASP A 717 1.40 -16.47 1.57
C ASP A 717 0.31 -16.13 2.59
N ALA A 718 -0.79 -16.88 2.56
CA ALA A 718 -2.01 -16.54 3.29
C ALA A 718 -2.08 -17.17 4.69
N ARG A 719 -2.57 -16.41 5.67
CA ARG A 719 -2.78 -16.88 7.04
C ARG A 719 -4.03 -16.27 7.66
N VAL A 720 -4.81 -17.10 8.34
CA VAL A 720 -5.90 -16.64 9.21
C VAL A 720 -5.32 -16.20 10.55
N THR A 721 -5.83 -15.10 11.11
CA THR A 721 -5.52 -14.65 12.47
C THR A 721 -5.88 -15.71 13.51
N ALA A 722 -5.22 -15.70 14.67
CA ALA A 722 -5.48 -16.67 15.74
C ALA A 722 -6.95 -16.62 16.23
N ASP A 723 -7.61 -15.47 16.16
CA ASP A 723 -9.02 -15.31 16.52
C ASP A 723 -10.01 -15.72 15.40
N GLY A 724 -9.50 -16.07 14.21
CA GLY A 724 -10.32 -16.48 13.06
C GLY A 724 -11.01 -15.33 12.31
N LYS A 725 -10.80 -14.06 12.69
CA LYS A 725 -11.58 -12.91 12.20
C LYS A 725 -10.99 -12.20 11.00
N ALA A 726 -9.72 -12.42 10.67
CA ALA A 726 -9.08 -11.84 9.49
C ALA A 726 -8.18 -12.85 8.78
N ILE A 727 -7.96 -12.63 7.49
CA ILE A 727 -6.93 -13.30 6.70
C ILE A 727 -5.94 -12.26 6.19
N ILE A 728 -4.66 -12.45 6.48
CA ILE A 728 -3.55 -11.66 5.93
C ILE A 728 -2.88 -12.47 4.82
N PHE A 729 -2.58 -11.86 3.68
CA PHE A 729 -2.09 -12.56 2.50
C PHE A 729 -1.36 -11.62 1.54
N THR A 730 -0.56 -12.19 0.64
CA THR A 730 0.13 -11.44 -0.42
C THR A 730 -0.70 -11.47 -1.71
N SER A 731 -0.76 -10.35 -2.42
CA SER A 731 -1.41 -10.27 -3.73
C SER A 731 -0.72 -9.27 -4.65
N GLU A 732 -0.70 -9.57 -5.95
CA GLU A 732 -0.22 -8.64 -6.99
C GLU A 732 -1.32 -7.65 -7.42
N VAL A 733 -1.95 -6.96 -6.47
CA VAL A 733 -3.11 -6.09 -6.74
C VAL A 733 -2.92 -4.73 -6.10
N GLY A 734 -2.19 -3.85 -6.79
CA GLY A 734 -1.92 -2.48 -6.36
C GLY A 734 -1.74 -1.52 -7.54
N VAL A 735 -1.52 -0.25 -7.21
CA VAL A 735 -1.37 0.88 -8.17
C VAL A 735 -0.15 0.69 -9.10
N LEU A 736 0.80 -0.15 -8.69
CA LEU A 736 2.01 -0.52 -9.43
C LEU A 736 1.89 -1.99 -9.88
N ARG A 737 1.49 -2.22 -11.14
CA ARG A 737 1.48 -3.59 -11.70
C ARG A 737 2.90 -4.17 -11.64
N GLY A 738 3.08 -5.28 -10.93
CA GLY A 738 4.34 -6.04 -10.87
C GLY A 738 4.88 -6.28 -9.47
N ASN A 739 4.45 -5.48 -8.48
CA ASN A 739 4.85 -5.65 -7.08
C ASN A 739 3.86 -6.55 -6.32
N LYS A 740 4.40 -7.42 -5.47
CA LYS A 740 3.64 -8.18 -4.47
C LYS A 740 3.46 -7.31 -3.23
N ASP A 741 2.23 -7.22 -2.75
CA ASP A 741 1.87 -6.40 -1.59
C ASP A 741 1.12 -7.25 -0.57
N ILE A 742 1.24 -6.88 0.71
CA ILE A 742 0.51 -7.52 1.80
C ILE A 742 -0.86 -6.85 1.97
N TYR A 743 -1.90 -7.67 2.07
CA TYR A 743 -3.28 -7.27 2.29
C TYR A 743 -3.90 -8.02 3.44
N VAL A 744 -4.97 -7.45 3.99
CA VAL A 744 -5.83 -8.08 4.98
C VAL A 744 -7.29 -8.05 4.53
N SER A 745 -8.04 -9.10 4.80
CA SER A 745 -9.49 -9.16 4.61
C SER A 745 -10.16 -9.64 5.89
N LEU A 746 -11.32 -9.05 6.22
CA LEU A 746 -12.07 -9.36 7.43
C LEU A 746 -13.21 -10.32 7.15
N LEU A 747 -13.42 -11.29 8.05
CA LEU A 747 -14.54 -12.21 8.00
C LEU A 747 -15.85 -11.44 8.25
N GLN A 748 -16.83 -11.61 7.36
CA GLN A 748 -18.15 -10.99 7.45
C GLN A 748 -19.12 -11.87 8.25
N GLU A 749 -20.24 -11.28 8.68
CA GLU A 749 -21.29 -12.01 9.44
C GLU A 749 -21.88 -13.20 8.67
N ASP A 750 -21.84 -13.18 7.33
CA ASP A 750 -22.30 -14.27 6.46
C ASP A 750 -21.26 -15.38 6.25
N GLY A 751 -20.09 -15.28 6.90
CA GLY A 751 -18.98 -16.23 6.79
C GLY A 751 -18.09 -16.05 5.55
N SER A 752 -18.32 -15.01 4.74
CA SER A 752 -17.47 -14.69 3.59
C SER A 752 -16.33 -13.73 3.96
N TRP A 753 -15.23 -13.77 3.21
CA TRP A 753 -14.14 -12.80 3.36
C TRP A 753 -14.49 -11.48 2.67
N GLY A 754 -14.36 -10.34 3.36
CA GLY A 754 -14.62 -9.01 2.81
C GLY A 754 -13.59 -8.54 1.78
N PRO A 755 -13.70 -7.32 1.23
CA PRO A 755 -12.70 -6.74 0.35
C PRO A 755 -11.30 -6.69 1.00
N ALA A 756 -10.27 -6.96 0.21
CA ALA A 756 -8.88 -6.87 0.65
C ALA A 756 -8.44 -5.40 0.83
N MET A 757 -7.84 -5.10 1.97
CA MET A 757 -7.36 -3.78 2.39
C MET A 757 -5.84 -3.81 2.54
N SER A 758 -5.14 -2.77 2.10
CA SER A 758 -3.69 -2.67 2.34
C SER A 758 -3.39 -2.60 3.84
N VAL A 759 -2.24 -3.14 4.24
CA VAL A 759 -1.72 -3.04 5.61
C VAL A 759 -0.92 -1.74 5.87
N GLY A 760 -0.90 -0.82 4.90
CA GLY A 760 -0.29 0.51 5.03
C GLY A 760 1.17 0.60 4.55
N ASP A 761 1.58 1.83 4.24
CA ASP A 761 2.87 2.17 3.60
C ASP A 761 4.08 1.97 4.54
N SER A 762 3.86 1.68 5.83
CA SER A 762 4.93 1.28 6.75
C SER A 762 5.41 -0.15 6.51
N ILE A 763 4.54 -1.00 5.93
CA ILE A 763 4.84 -2.39 5.62
C ILE A 763 5.04 -2.54 4.11
N ASN A 764 4.07 -2.09 3.31
CA ASN A 764 4.14 -2.15 1.85
C ASN A 764 4.96 -0.98 1.28
N THR A 765 5.84 -1.29 0.35
CA THR A 765 6.81 -0.40 -0.29
C THR A 765 6.54 -0.30 -1.79
N ASP A 766 7.41 0.37 -2.54
CA ASP A 766 7.39 0.37 -4.00
C ASP A 766 8.08 -0.87 -4.61
N LYS A 767 8.39 -1.90 -3.81
CA LYS A 767 8.99 -3.18 -4.21
C LYS A 767 8.11 -4.36 -3.76
N ASP A 768 8.64 -5.58 -3.84
CA ASP A 768 7.95 -6.78 -3.36
C ASP A 768 7.95 -6.83 -1.81
N ASP A 769 6.76 -6.90 -1.23
CA ASP A 769 6.46 -7.14 0.18
C ASP A 769 5.52 -8.34 0.31
N ARG A 770 5.97 -9.38 1.02
CA ARG A 770 5.26 -10.67 1.01
C ARG A 770 5.53 -11.53 2.25
N SER A 771 5.03 -12.77 2.19
CA SER A 771 5.20 -13.78 3.24
C SER A 771 4.82 -13.33 4.65
N PRO A 772 3.65 -12.68 4.85
CA PRO A 772 3.23 -12.26 6.18
C PRO A 772 3.07 -13.45 7.13
N PHE A 773 3.53 -13.26 8.36
CA PHE A 773 3.28 -14.13 9.49
C PHE A 773 2.95 -13.28 10.71
N LEU A 774 1.65 -13.11 10.97
CA LEU A 774 1.18 -12.54 12.22
C LEU A 774 1.20 -13.62 13.30
N HIS A 775 2.00 -13.40 14.35
CA HIS A 775 2.09 -14.30 15.49
C HIS A 775 0.74 -14.36 16.25
N PRO A 776 0.40 -15.47 16.92
CA PRO A 776 -0.84 -15.58 17.70
C PRO A 776 -1.01 -14.58 18.85
N ASP A 777 0.00 -13.76 19.14
CA ASP A 777 -0.14 -12.62 20.06
C ASP A 777 -0.95 -11.47 19.47
N MET A 778 -1.33 -11.56 18.18
CA MET A 778 -2.11 -10.59 17.42
C MET A 778 -1.43 -9.21 17.26
N GLU A 779 -0.15 -9.11 17.64
CA GLU A 779 0.62 -7.87 17.66
C GLU A 779 1.88 -7.94 16.80
N THR A 780 2.56 -9.09 16.72
CA THR A 780 3.87 -9.20 16.06
C THR A 780 3.74 -9.76 14.65
N LEU A 781 4.06 -8.93 13.65
CA LEU A 781 4.11 -9.32 12.23
C LEU A 781 5.54 -9.54 11.80
N TYR A 782 5.82 -10.71 11.23
CA TYR A 782 7.03 -10.98 10.47
C TYR A 782 6.68 -11.01 8.99
N PHE A 783 7.51 -10.43 8.14
CA PHE A 783 7.25 -10.37 6.70
C PHE A 783 8.58 -10.22 5.94
N SER A 784 8.54 -10.45 4.64
CA SER A 784 9.70 -10.27 3.76
C SER A 784 9.52 -9.08 2.85
N SER A 785 10.58 -8.29 2.64
CA SER A 785 10.54 -7.08 1.83
C SER A 785 11.81 -6.88 1.01
N ALA A 786 11.64 -6.33 -0.19
CA ALA A 786 12.70 -5.86 -1.09
C ALA A 786 12.86 -4.33 -1.07
N GLY A 787 11.96 -3.60 -0.39
CA GLY A 787 11.94 -2.13 -0.38
C GLY A 787 12.48 -1.51 0.91
N HIS A 788 12.40 -2.24 2.04
CA HIS A 788 13.05 -1.81 3.28
C HIS A 788 14.57 -2.04 3.20
N ARG A 789 15.36 -1.19 3.88
CA ARG A 789 16.83 -1.35 3.90
C ARG A 789 17.20 -2.72 4.47
N GLY A 790 17.92 -3.51 3.69
CA GLY A 790 18.23 -4.91 3.97
C GLY A 790 19.57 -5.38 3.40
N LEU A 791 19.83 -6.69 3.48
CA LEU A 791 21.07 -7.34 3.05
C LEU A 791 21.00 -7.92 1.63
N GLY A 792 19.81 -8.09 1.06
CA GLY A 792 19.61 -8.87 -0.16
C GLY A 792 18.38 -8.50 -0.98
N GLY A 793 17.84 -9.50 -1.70
CA GLY A 793 16.69 -9.34 -2.57
C GLY A 793 15.39 -9.24 -1.80
N LEU A 794 15.08 -10.25 -0.99
CA LEU A 794 14.01 -10.21 0.02
C LEU A 794 14.64 -10.47 1.37
N ASP A 795 14.42 -9.55 2.31
CA ASP A 795 14.88 -9.69 3.68
C ASP A 795 13.69 -9.86 4.63
N ILE A 796 13.86 -10.64 5.69
CA ILE A 796 12.88 -10.82 6.76
C ILE A 796 12.96 -9.65 7.76
N PHE A 797 11.82 -9.04 8.00
CA PHE A 797 11.59 -7.97 8.95
C PHE A 797 10.57 -8.38 10.01
N VAL A 798 10.62 -7.71 11.16
CA VAL A 798 9.60 -7.74 12.20
C VAL A 798 9.04 -6.35 12.44
N SER A 799 7.72 -6.26 12.63
CA SER A 799 7.02 -5.05 13.03
C SER A 799 5.94 -5.35 14.08
N LYS A 800 5.58 -4.36 14.89
CA LYS A 800 4.55 -4.46 15.92
C LYS A 800 3.35 -3.62 15.53
N ARG A 801 2.16 -4.21 15.62
CA ARG A 801 0.89 -3.53 15.48
C ARG A 801 0.71 -2.58 16.67
N LEU A 802 0.45 -1.30 16.40
CA LEU A 802 0.44 -0.26 17.44
C LEU A 802 -0.96 0.03 18.01
N ASP A 803 -2.01 -0.39 17.30
CA ASP A 803 -3.41 -0.27 17.72
C ASP A 803 -4.30 -1.30 16.99
N ASP A 804 -5.61 -1.24 17.18
CA ASP A 804 -6.58 -2.14 16.55
C ASP A 804 -6.75 -1.90 15.03
N SER A 805 -6.06 -0.93 14.42
CA SER A 805 -6.06 -0.74 12.97
C SER A 805 -5.12 -1.73 12.28
N TRP A 806 -5.33 -1.95 10.98
CA TRP A 806 -4.45 -2.79 10.16
C TRP A 806 -3.38 -2.00 9.41
N THR A 807 -3.32 -0.68 9.63
CA THR A 807 -2.46 0.24 8.89
C THR A 807 -1.44 0.96 9.76
N ASN A 808 -1.50 0.78 11.09
CA ASN A 808 -0.60 1.44 12.04
C ASN A 808 0.37 0.42 12.65
N TRP A 809 1.54 0.32 12.04
CA TRP A 809 2.62 -0.58 12.44
C TRP A 809 3.85 0.22 12.87
N SER A 810 4.67 -0.37 13.73
CA SER A 810 5.99 0.19 14.05
C SER A 810 6.89 0.16 12.80
N GLU A 811 7.96 0.95 12.84
CA GLU A 811 9.02 0.84 11.84
C GLU A 811 9.53 -0.61 11.74
N PRO A 812 9.60 -1.20 10.53
CA PRO A 812 10.13 -2.55 10.35
C PRO A 812 11.60 -2.67 10.79
N VAL A 813 11.92 -3.77 11.47
CA VAL A 813 13.26 -4.07 11.94
C VAL A 813 13.78 -5.33 11.24
N ASN A 814 14.88 -5.20 10.50
CA ASN A 814 15.55 -6.33 9.83
C ASN A 814 16.09 -7.32 10.87
N LEU A 815 15.83 -8.62 10.71
CA LEU A 815 16.26 -9.65 11.67
C LEU A 815 17.79 -9.91 11.65
N GLY A 816 18.49 -9.44 10.62
CA GLY A 816 19.93 -9.42 10.55
C GLY A 816 20.59 -10.70 10.02
N PRO A 817 21.94 -10.73 10.07
CA PRO A 817 22.72 -11.88 9.63
C PRO A 817 22.34 -13.16 10.37
N GLY A 818 22.07 -14.22 9.60
CA GLY A 818 21.63 -15.53 10.10
C GLY A 818 20.20 -15.87 9.70
N PHE A 819 19.33 -14.86 9.61
CA PHE A 819 17.99 -15.00 9.02
C PHE A 819 17.95 -14.52 7.57
N ASN A 820 18.78 -13.51 7.26
CA ASN A 820 18.83 -12.88 5.96
C ASN A 820 20.15 -13.15 5.22
N THR A 821 20.04 -13.26 3.90
CA THR A 821 21.10 -13.50 2.93
C THR A 821 21.04 -12.45 1.81
N ARG A 822 21.91 -12.55 0.81
CA ARG A 822 21.86 -11.68 -0.38
C ARG A 822 20.79 -12.12 -1.40
N ALA A 823 20.17 -13.28 -1.20
CA ALA A 823 19.16 -13.84 -2.08
C ALA A 823 17.76 -13.40 -1.62
N ASN A 824 16.75 -14.24 -1.86
CA ASN A 824 15.40 -14.02 -1.38
C ASN A 824 15.17 -14.88 -0.13
N ASP A 825 14.97 -14.23 1.02
CA ASP A 825 14.66 -14.87 2.30
C ASP A 825 13.18 -14.62 2.64
N TRP A 826 12.42 -15.71 2.68
CA TRP A 826 10.96 -15.65 2.74
C TRP A 826 10.35 -16.84 3.47
N SER A 827 9.03 -16.79 3.65
CA SER A 827 8.27 -17.77 4.42
C SER A 827 8.75 -17.94 5.88
N PHE A 828 9.19 -16.86 6.54
CA PHE A 828 9.53 -16.90 7.97
C PHE A 828 8.28 -17.19 8.83
N LYS A 829 8.42 -18.09 9.81
CA LYS A 829 7.37 -18.47 10.78
C LYS A 829 7.99 -18.61 12.16
N VAL A 830 7.21 -18.35 13.22
CA VAL A 830 7.68 -18.46 14.61
C VAL A 830 6.80 -19.41 15.41
N THR A 831 7.39 -20.18 16.32
CA THR A 831 6.67 -21.02 17.30
C THR A 831 5.78 -20.20 18.22
N THR A 832 4.73 -20.83 18.79
CA THR A 832 3.80 -20.16 19.72
C THR A 832 4.45 -19.66 21.01
N ASP A 833 5.56 -20.26 21.43
CA ASP A 833 6.36 -19.78 22.55
C ASP A 833 7.26 -18.59 22.19
N GLY A 834 7.31 -18.21 20.91
CA GLY A 834 8.07 -17.09 20.38
C GLY A 834 9.57 -17.34 20.22
N LYS A 835 10.08 -18.55 20.49
CA LYS A 835 11.52 -18.78 20.65
C LYS A 835 12.23 -19.32 19.43
N GLN A 836 11.54 -19.97 18.50
CA GLN A 836 12.17 -20.57 17.31
C GLN A 836 11.55 -20.02 16.04
N GLY A 837 12.41 -19.65 15.09
CA GLY A 837 12.05 -19.25 13.75
C GLY A 837 12.32 -20.38 12.76
N TYR A 838 11.37 -20.61 11.83
CA TYR A 838 11.49 -21.51 10.70
C TYR A 838 11.45 -20.71 9.41
N PHE A 839 12.31 -21.04 8.46
CA PHE A 839 12.43 -20.30 7.22
C PHE A 839 13.11 -21.11 6.13
N ASN A 840 13.01 -20.63 4.90
CA ASN A 840 13.69 -21.21 3.76
C ASN A 840 14.95 -20.40 3.44
N ILE A 841 16.04 -21.09 3.13
CA ILE A 841 17.22 -20.48 2.51
C ILE A 841 17.55 -21.26 1.24
N LEU A 842 17.75 -20.55 0.14
CA LEU A 842 18.37 -21.11 -1.07
C LEU A 842 19.83 -21.45 -0.77
N SER A 843 20.16 -22.74 -0.70
CA SER A 843 21.53 -23.16 -0.47
C SER A 843 22.41 -22.90 -1.72
N ARG A 844 23.75 -22.94 -1.56
CA ARG A 844 24.71 -22.56 -2.62
C ARG A 844 24.60 -23.39 -3.92
N ASN A 845 23.97 -24.56 -3.88
CA ASN A 845 23.75 -25.40 -5.06
C ASN A 845 22.40 -25.09 -5.77
N GLY A 846 21.63 -24.12 -5.28
CA GLY A 846 20.33 -23.74 -5.82
C GLY A 846 19.15 -24.57 -5.30
N VAL A 847 19.35 -25.46 -4.33
CA VAL A 847 18.28 -26.23 -3.68
C VAL A 847 17.85 -25.50 -2.40
N GLY A 848 16.58 -25.13 -2.31
CA GLY A 848 15.99 -24.54 -1.11
C GLY A 848 15.82 -25.60 -0.01
N ASP A 849 16.25 -25.27 1.21
CA ASP A 849 16.16 -26.12 2.40
C ASP A 849 15.36 -25.39 3.50
N ILE A 850 14.70 -26.15 4.39
CA ILE A 850 14.05 -25.59 5.57
C ILE A 850 15.06 -25.53 6.73
N PHE A 851 15.21 -24.36 7.31
CA PHE A 851 16.09 -24.07 8.44
C PHE A 851 15.29 -23.72 9.68
N ILE A 852 15.89 -23.96 10.85
CA ILE A 852 15.36 -23.63 12.16
C ILE A 852 16.43 -22.92 12.98
N MET A 853 16.04 -21.88 13.72
CA MET A 853 16.98 -21.12 14.55
C MET A 853 16.32 -20.47 15.77
N PRO A 854 17.02 -20.34 16.91
CA PRO A 854 16.54 -19.54 18.04
C PRO A 854 16.37 -18.06 17.65
N LEU A 855 15.24 -17.47 18.01
CA LEU A 855 14.96 -16.06 17.77
C LEU A 855 15.57 -15.20 18.90
N PRO A 856 16.37 -14.16 18.58
CA PRO A 856 16.90 -13.25 19.59
C PRO A 856 15.79 -12.56 20.39
N GLU A 857 16.00 -12.38 21.71
CA GLU A 857 14.99 -11.81 22.63
C GLU A 857 14.37 -10.49 22.15
N ALA A 858 15.16 -9.64 21.48
CA ALA A 858 14.70 -8.35 20.95
C ALA A 858 13.65 -8.48 19.84
N TYR A 859 13.61 -9.64 19.15
CA TYR A 859 12.72 -9.90 18.03
C TYR A 859 11.60 -10.89 18.39
N GLN A 860 11.53 -11.34 19.65
CA GLN A 860 10.51 -12.28 20.08
C GLN A 860 9.12 -11.62 20.16
N PRO A 861 8.05 -12.36 19.85
CA PRO A 861 6.69 -11.93 20.09
C PRO A 861 6.34 -12.02 21.59
N LYS A 862 5.15 -11.54 21.99
CA LYS A 862 4.65 -11.85 23.32
C LYS A 862 4.29 -13.34 23.39
N PRO A 863 4.67 -14.06 24.46
CA PRO A 863 4.27 -15.44 24.60
C PRO A 863 2.75 -15.53 24.79
N VAL A 864 2.12 -16.49 24.11
CA VAL A 864 0.69 -16.78 24.24
C VAL A 864 0.47 -17.97 25.17
N ALA A 865 -0.66 -18.00 25.87
CA ALA A 865 -1.06 -19.19 26.63
C ALA A 865 -1.60 -20.25 25.65
N THR A 866 -1.23 -21.52 25.82
CA THR A 866 -1.76 -22.60 24.98
C THR A 866 -2.47 -23.66 25.80
N VAL A 867 -3.54 -24.24 25.24
CA VAL A 867 -4.30 -25.32 25.85
C VAL A 867 -4.38 -26.50 24.91
N SER A 868 -4.04 -27.68 25.40
CA SER A 868 -4.22 -28.93 24.65
C SER A 868 -4.95 -29.97 25.48
N GLY A 869 -5.71 -30.84 24.82
CA GLY A 869 -6.44 -31.91 25.48
C GLY A 869 -7.15 -32.83 24.49
N LEU A 870 -7.99 -33.69 25.05
CA LEU A 870 -8.83 -34.66 24.33
C LEU A 870 -10.30 -34.35 24.61
N LEU A 871 -11.15 -34.42 23.58
CA LEU A 871 -12.61 -34.36 23.70
C LEU A 871 -13.21 -35.72 23.36
N THR A 872 -13.89 -36.34 24.33
CA THR A 872 -14.51 -37.66 24.17
C THR A 872 -15.98 -37.67 24.55
N SER A 873 -16.66 -38.74 24.14
CA SER A 873 -17.91 -39.18 24.77
C SER A 873 -17.64 -39.76 26.15
N ILE A 874 -18.71 -40.04 26.89
CA ILE A 874 -18.63 -40.73 28.19
C ILE A 874 -18.04 -42.14 28.09
N ASP A 875 -18.15 -42.77 26.92
CA ASP A 875 -17.61 -44.11 26.68
C ASP A 875 -16.16 -44.08 26.18
N GLY A 876 -15.57 -42.88 26.06
CA GLY A 876 -14.16 -42.67 25.68
C GLY A 876 -13.92 -42.52 24.17
N GLU A 877 -14.98 -42.49 23.37
CA GLU A 877 -14.88 -42.33 21.91
C GLU A 877 -14.55 -40.86 21.55
N PRO A 878 -13.65 -40.62 20.58
CA PRO A 878 -13.36 -39.28 20.07
C PRO A 878 -14.60 -38.53 19.57
N ILE A 879 -14.65 -37.24 19.87
CA ILE A 879 -15.75 -36.37 19.45
C ILE A 879 -15.20 -35.14 18.74
N GLU A 880 -15.70 -34.88 17.54
CA GLU A 880 -15.61 -33.58 16.86
C GLU A 880 -16.64 -32.60 17.43
N ALA A 881 -16.22 -31.48 18.01
CA ALA A 881 -17.10 -30.40 18.42
C ALA A 881 -16.38 -29.05 18.46
N MET A 882 -17.13 -27.96 18.36
CA MET A 882 -16.62 -26.61 18.55
C MET A 882 -16.48 -26.30 20.05
N ILE A 883 -15.31 -25.78 20.41
CA ILE A 883 -14.94 -25.26 21.72
C ILE A 883 -14.81 -23.75 21.59
N ASN A 884 -15.71 -23.01 22.23
CA ASN A 884 -15.68 -21.55 22.27
C ASN A 884 -14.87 -21.08 23.48
N TRP A 885 -13.85 -20.26 23.26
CA TRP A 885 -13.00 -19.71 24.30
C TRP A 885 -13.34 -18.24 24.55
N VAL A 886 -13.56 -17.87 25.81
CA VAL A 886 -13.89 -16.51 26.22
C VAL A 886 -12.93 -16.00 27.29
N ASN A 887 -12.59 -14.72 27.24
CA ASN A 887 -11.93 -14.06 28.36
C ASN A 887 -12.99 -13.76 29.44
N LEU A 888 -12.79 -14.26 30.66
CA LEU A 888 -13.77 -14.13 31.74
C LEU A 888 -13.81 -12.73 32.36
N GLU A 889 -12.77 -11.92 32.17
CA GLU A 889 -12.71 -10.55 32.67
C GLU A 889 -13.44 -9.58 31.75
N THR A 890 -13.26 -9.74 30.43
CA THR A 890 -13.86 -8.86 29.42
C THR A 890 -15.19 -9.39 28.88
N GLY A 891 -15.43 -10.70 28.96
CA GLY A 891 -16.55 -11.38 28.31
C GLY A 891 -16.38 -11.56 26.80
N GLU A 892 -15.21 -11.23 26.26
CA GLU A 892 -14.91 -11.31 24.83
C GLU A 892 -14.69 -12.75 24.38
N VAL A 893 -15.26 -13.12 23.23
CA VAL A 893 -14.93 -14.38 22.54
C VAL A 893 -13.58 -14.23 21.87
N ILE A 894 -12.62 -15.02 22.32
CA ILE A 894 -11.23 -15.01 21.89
C ILE A 894 -11.06 -15.78 20.60
N GLN A 895 -11.55 -17.02 20.58
CA GLN A 895 -11.49 -17.88 19.39
C GLN A 895 -12.49 -19.04 19.54
N ASN A 896 -12.72 -19.73 18.42
CA ASN A 896 -13.38 -21.03 18.42
C ASN A 896 -12.40 -22.07 17.86
N THR A 897 -12.27 -23.21 18.52
CA THR A 897 -11.42 -24.33 18.07
C THR A 897 -12.26 -25.58 17.92
N ALA A 898 -12.01 -26.39 16.90
CA ALA A 898 -12.61 -27.71 16.79
C ALA A 898 -11.69 -28.78 17.39
N SER A 899 -12.26 -29.82 17.97
CA SER A 899 -11.51 -31.06 18.19
C SER A 899 -11.39 -31.87 16.91
N ASP A 900 -10.25 -32.55 16.76
CA ASP A 900 -9.94 -33.43 15.64
C ASP A 900 -11.02 -34.52 15.50
N PRO A 901 -11.57 -34.72 14.29
CA PRO A 901 -12.66 -35.65 14.10
C PRO A 901 -12.26 -37.13 14.21
N GLY A 902 -10.98 -37.45 14.04
CA GLY A 902 -10.44 -38.81 14.08
C GLY A 902 -10.06 -39.24 15.49
N ASP A 903 -9.30 -38.40 16.22
CA ASP A 903 -8.76 -38.75 17.54
C ASP A 903 -9.28 -37.89 18.69
N GLY A 904 -10.02 -36.82 18.42
CA GLY A 904 -10.65 -35.96 19.44
C GLY A 904 -9.70 -34.97 20.09
N THR A 905 -8.43 -34.92 19.69
CA THR A 905 -7.47 -33.96 20.22
C THR A 905 -7.85 -32.53 19.84
N PHE A 906 -7.50 -31.54 20.65
CA PHE A 906 -7.66 -30.14 20.28
C PHE A 906 -6.50 -29.32 20.81
N PHE A 907 -6.25 -28.19 20.16
CA PHE A 907 -5.26 -27.21 20.57
C PHE A 907 -5.82 -25.79 20.42
N ALA A 908 -5.56 -24.94 21.41
CA ALA A 908 -6.04 -23.57 21.45
C ALA A 908 -4.92 -22.61 21.86
N THR A 909 -4.79 -21.49 21.14
CA THR A 909 -3.86 -20.39 21.46
C THR A 909 -4.61 -19.19 22.02
N LEU A 910 -4.33 -18.79 23.26
CA LEU A 910 -4.98 -17.69 23.97
C LEU A 910 -4.03 -16.47 23.95
N PRO A 911 -4.36 -15.37 23.24
CA PRO A 911 -3.43 -14.28 22.92
C PRO A 911 -2.86 -13.51 24.12
N SER A 912 -3.40 -13.67 25.32
CA SER A 912 -2.92 -12.99 26.53
C SER A 912 -2.90 -13.92 27.73
N LEU A 913 -2.27 -13.48 28.82
CA LEU A 913 -2.43 -14.12 30.13
C LEU A 913 -3.73 -13.63 30.76
N GLY A 914 -4.43 -14.51 31.48
CA GLY A 914 -5.67 -14.16 32.16
C GLY A 914 -6.53 -15.38 32.46
N ARG A 915 -7.78 -15.11 32.85
CA ARG A 915 -8.77 -16.15 33.15
C ARG A 915 -9.66 -16.38 31.94
N TYR A 916 -9.70 -17.63 31.48
CA TYR A 916 -10.46 -18.01 30.29
C TYR A 916 -11.53 -19.02 30.64
N GLY A 917 -12.71 -18.84 30.05
CA GLY A 917 -13.78 -19.82 30.05
C GLY A 917 -13.79 -20.56 28.72
N TYR A 918 -14.23 -21.80 28.74
CA TYR A 918 -14.59 -22.50 27.52
C TYR A 918 -16.01 -23.02 27.60
N THR A 919 -16.68 -23.12 26.44
CA THR A 919 -17.98 -23.78 26.30
C THR A 919 -17.96 -24.68 25.09
N ILE A 920 -18.43 -25.92 25.25
CA ILE A 920 -18.50 -26.91 24.19
C ILE A 920 -19.97 -27.15 23.90
N LYS A 921 -20.37 -26.91 22.65
CA LYS A 921 -21.74 -27.13 22.17
C LYS A 921 -21.71 -28.08 20.99
N LYS A 922 -22.56 -29.10 21.05
CA LYS A 922 -22.82 -30.03 19.95
C LYS A 922 -24.27 -30.48 20.02
N ASP A 923 -24.93 -30.51 18.87
CA ASP A 923 -26.34 -30.92 18.79
C ASP A 923 -26.54 -32.32 19.38
N GLY A 924 -27.55 -32.47 20.25
CA GLY A 924 -27.84 -33.70 20.99
C GLY A 924 -27.02 -33.90 22.27
N TYR A 925 -26.04 -33.04 22.56
CA TYR A 925 -25.22 -33.13 23.77
C TYR A 925 -25.57 -32.03 24.79
N PHE A 926 -25.32 -32.32 26.06
CA PHE A 926 -25.36 -31.34 27.13
C PHE A 926 -24.19 -30.35 26.98
N PRO A 927 -24.43 -29.03 27.02
CA PRO A 927 -23.38 -28.04 26.89
C PRO A 927 -22.50 -28.06 28.14
N ILE A 928 -21.23 -28.40 27.96
CA ILE A 928 -20.26 -28.34 29.07
C ILE A 928 -19.51 -27.03 29.01
N SER A 929 -19.22 -26.48 30.18
CA SER A 929 -18.38 -25.31 30.32
C SER A 929 -17.30 -25.55 31.37
N GLY A 930 -16.25 -24.75 31.34
CA GLY A 930 -15.20 -24.75 32.36
C GLY A 930 -14.38 -23.46 32.31
N ASN A 931 -13.41 -23.34 33.20
CA ASN A 931 -12.49 -22.21 33.21
C ASN A 931 -11.06 -22.63 33.58
N LEU A 932 -10.10 -21.86 33.08
CA LEU A 932 -8.68 -22.00 33.29
C LEU A 932 -8.08 -20.64 33.67
N ASP A 933 -7.10 -20.64 34.56
CA ASP A 933 -6.42 -19.44 35.03
C ASP A 933 -4.94 -19.45 34.62
N PHE A 934 -4.56 -18.54 33.73
CA PHE A 934 -3.19 -18.35 33.25
C PHE A 934 -2.53 -17.10 33.87
N SER A 935 -3.09 -16.54 34.94
CA SER A 935 -2.55 -15.35 35.60
C SER A 935 -1.16 -15.61 36.22
N GLU A 936 -0.84 -16.86 36.56
CA GLU A 936 0.45 -17.28 37.12
C GLU A 936 1.40 -17.85 36.04
N LYS A 937 1.85 -17.03 35.07
CA LYS A 937 2.95 -17.29 34.10
C LYS A 937 3.10 -18.74 33.55
N LEU A 938 1.99 -19.42 33.30
CA LEU A 938 1.98 -20.70 32.58
C LEU A 938 1.72 -20.39 31.10
N TYR A 939 2.71 -20.62 30.24
CA TYR A 939 2.57 -20.41 28.79
C TYR A 939 1.97 -21.62 28.07
N HIS A 940 2.06 -22.82 28.66
CA HIS A 940 1.48 -24.04 28.09
C HIS A 940 0.76 -24.84 29.17
N HIS A 941 -0.47 -25.25 28.89
CA HIS A 941 -1.28 -26.08 29.78
C HIS A 941 -1.88 -27.26 29.02
N ARG A 942 -1.45 -28.47 29.38
CA ARG A 942 -2.04 -29.72 28.89
C ARG A 942 -3.06 -30.20 29.90
N LEU A 943 -4.30 -30.42 29.45
CA LEU A 943 -5.33 -31.06 30.28
C LEU A 943 -4.95 -32.52 30.51
N GLU A 944 -4.79 -32.92 31.77
CA GLU A 944 -4.48 -34.30 32.13
C GLU A 944 -5.67 -35.25 31.93
N LYS A 945 -6.89 -34.74 32.16
CA LYS A 945 -8.14 -35.47 31.96
C LYS A 945 -8.78 -35.02 30.65
N ALA A 946 -9.31 -35.99 29.89
CA ALA A 946 -10.14 -35.69 28.73
C ALA A 946 -11.38 -34.88 29.15
N MET A 947 -11.75 -33.91 28.32
CA MET A 947 -13.07 -33.30 28.42
C MET A 947 -14.10 -34.28 27.87
N THR A 948 -15.18 -34.46 28.61
CA THR A 948 -16.20 -35.45 28.28
C THR A 948 -17.54 -34.77 28.09
N ILE A 949 -18.14 -34.91 26.90
CA ILE A 949 -19.53 -34.52 26.67
C ILE A 949 -20.47 -35.72 26.70
N ILE A 950 -21.71 -35.48 27.10
CA ILE A 950 -22.71 -36.52 27.36
C ILE A 950 -24.01 -36.12 26.64
N THR A 951 -24.67 -37.09 26.01
CA THR A 951 -25.99 -36.90 25.40
C THR A 951 -27.11 -36.85 26.43
N VAL A 952 -28.24 -36.25 26.08
CA VAL A 952 -29.43 -36.22 26.96
C VAL A 952 -29.91 -37.64 27.26
N GLU A 953 -29.88 -38.53 26.28
CA GLU A 953 -30.26 -39.93 26.40
C GLU A 953 -29.36 -40.66 27.40
N GLU A 954 -28.04 -40.45 27.34
CA GLU A 954 -27.10 -41.04 28.29
C GLU A 954 -27.29 -40.50 29.70
N MET A 955 -27.52 -39.18 29.85
CA MET A 955 -27.82 -38.59 31.17
C MET A 955 -29.04 -39.25 31.82
N LYS A 956 -30.10 -39.48 31.04
CA LYS A 956 -31.33 -40.17 31.50
C LYS A 956 -31.08 -41.66 31.77
N ALA A 957 -30.44 -42.37 30.85
CA ALA A 957 -30.25 -43.81 30.92
C ALA A 957 -29.28 -44.23 32.04
N LYS A 958 -28.24 -43.42 32.30
CA LYS A 958 -27.22 -43.67 33.32
C LYS A 958 -27.49 -42.93 34.64
N ASP A 959 -28.63 -42.23 34.76
CA ASP A 959 -29.04 -41.43 35.93
C ASP A 959 -28.00 -40.39 36.38
N LEU A 960 -27.36 -39.71 35.42
CA LEU A 960 -26.23 -38.81 35.67
C LEU A 960 -26.67 -37.36 35.95
N ALA A 961 -25.93 -36.71 36.85
CA ALA A 961 -25.99 -35.26 37.07
C ALA A 961 -24.67 -34.64 36.59
N VAL A 962 -24.74 -33.51 35.90
CA VAL A 962 -23.58 -32.84 35.30
C VAL A 962 -23.34 -31.49 35.98
N PRO A 963 -22.10 -31.18 36.42
CA PRO A 963 -21.80 -29.93 37.12
C PRO A 963 -21.84 -28.69 36.23
N LEU A 964 -22.25 -27.56 36.81
CA LEU A 964 -22.10 -26.21 36.26
C LEU A 964 -20.78 -25.61 36.76
N ASN A 965 -19.75 -25.65 35.93
CA ASN A 965 -18.37 -25.34 36.33
C ASN A 965 -18.05 -23.84 36.36
N ASN A 966 -18.90 -22.99 35.78
CA ASN A 966 -18.76 -21.53 35.76
C ASN A 966 -19.81 -20.84 36.67
N LEU A 967 -20.31 -21.56 37.67
CA LEU A 967 -21.24 -21.07 38.67
C LEU A 967 -20.51 -20.71 39.98
N PHE A 968 -20.51 -19.43 40.32
CA PHE A 968 -19.71 -18.83 41.38
C PHE A 968 -20.59 -18.22 42.47
N PHE A 969 -20.18 -18.45 43.71
CA PHE A 969 -20.79 -17.89 44.93
C PHE A 969 -19.69 -17.33 45.83
N GLU A 970 -20.01 -16.30 46.61
CA GLU A 970 -19.16 -15.91 47.75
C GLU A 970 -19.16 -17.00 48.84
N THR A 971 -18.11 -17.02 49.66
CA THR A 971 -18.01 -17.98 50.78
C THR A 971 -19.23 -17.86 51.71
N ALA A 972 -19.84 -19.00 52.04
CA ALA A 972 -21.05 -19.10 52.86
C ALA A 972 -22.28 -18.32 52.35
N LYS A 973 -22.29 -17.91 51.08
CA LYS A 973 -23.38 -17.17 50.43
C LYS A 973 -24.02 -17.99 49.30
N TYR A 974 -25.25 -17.59 48.93
CA TYR A 974 -26.04 -18.21 47.87
C TYR A 974 -26.50 -17.19 46.81
N GLU A 975 -26.10 -15.92 46.92
CA GLU A 975 -26.22 -14.97 45.84
C GLU A 975 -25.31 -15.36 44.67
N ILE A 976 -25.91 -15.53 43.50
CA ILE A 976 -25.19 -15.87 42.25
C ILE A 976 -24.39 -14.65 41.83
N LYS A 977 -23.09 -14.86 41.57
CA LYS A 977 -22.22 -13.80 41.06
C LYS A 977 -22.53 -13.46 39.59
N PRO A 978 -22.39 -12.19 39.16
CA PRO A 978 -22.61 -11.79 37.76
C PRO A 978 -21.83 -12.63 36.73
N GLU A 979 -20.64 -13.07 37.09
CA GLU A 979 -19.75 -13.92 36.29
C GLU A 979 -20.40 -15.26 35.89
N SER A 980 -21.44 -15.70 36.59
CA SER A 980 -22.18 -16.94 36.30
C SER A 980 -23.38 -16.77 35.40
N PHE A 981 -23.78 -15.53 35.10
CA PHE A 981 -24.95 -15.28 34.27
C PHE A 981 -24.80 -15.84 32.85
N PRO A 982 -23.63 -15.80 32.17
CA PRO A 982 -23.47 -16.42 30.86
C PRO A 982 -23.78 -17.93 30.86
N GLU A 983 -23.27 -18.69 31.83
CA GLU A 983 -23.54 -20.14 31.92
C GLU A 983 -25.03 -20.41 32.17
N LEU A 984 -25.65 -19.67 33.09
CA LEU A 984 -27.07 -19.85 33.41
C LEU A 984 -27.99 -19.41 32.26
N ASN A 985 -27.61 -18.41 31.48
CA ASN A 985 -28.36 -18.02 30.29
C ASN A 985 -28.28 -19.12 29.23
N GLY A 986 -27.07 -19.65 28.97
CA GLY A 986 -26.88 -20.75 28.03
C GLY A 986 -27.62 -22.02 28.44
N LEU A 987 -27.64 -22.33 29.74
CA LEU A 987 -28.45 -23.43 30.27
C LEU A 987 -29.94 -23.19 30.06
N ALA A 988 -30.44 -21.97 30.33
CA ALA A 988 -31.85 -21.65 30.17
C ALA A 988 -32.32 -21.80 28.72
N GLU A 989 -31.53 -21.29 27.77
CA GLU A 989 -31.76 -21.45 26.33
C GLU A 989 -31.74 -22.93 25.94
N TRP A 990 -30.72 -23.68 26.34
CA TRP A 990 -30.60 -25.09 25.98
C TRP A 990 -31.75 -25.95 26.52
N VAL A 991 -32.17 -25.75 27.78
CA VAL A 991 -33.31 -26.47 28.38
C VAL A 991 -34.60 -26.16 27.64
N LYS A 992 -34.77 -24.91 27.21
CA LYS A 992 -35.94 -24.47 26.45
C LYS A 992 -35.96 -25.07 25.05
N ASP A 993 -34.84 -25.02 24.34
CA ASP A 993 -34.70 -25.49 22.96
C ASP A 993 -34.87 -27.01 22.84
N ASN A 994 -34.52 -27.75 23.89
CA ASN A 994 -34.63 -29.22 23.93
C ASN A 994 -35.88 -29.73 24.68
N ASP A 995 -36.76 -28.83 25.11
CA ASP A 995 -37.99 -29.16 25.86
C ASP A 995 -37.79 -30.09 27.08
N LEU A 996 -36.76 -29.79 27.90
CA LEU A 996 -36.37 -30.64 29.04
C LEU A 996 -36.95 -30.18 30.39
N SER A 997 -37.20 -31.13 31.28
CA SER A 997 -37.39 -30.89 32.72
C SER A 997 -36.09 -31.22 33.45
N ILE A 998 -35.69 -30.40 34.43
CA ILE A 998 -34.42 -30.56 35.13
C ILE A 998 -34.55 -30.44 36.66
N GLU A 999 -33.69 -31.19 37.37
CA GLU A 999 -33.41 -30.99 38.79
C GLU A 999 -32.07 -30.27 38.96
N VAL A 1000 -32.03 -29.27 39.83
CA VAL A 1000 -30.84 -28.53 40.25
C VAL A 1000 -30.37 -29.07 41.59
N HIS A 1001 -29.18 -29.66 41.64
CA HIS A 1001 -28.62 -30.32 42.82
C HIS A 1001 -27.49 -29.46 43.41
N GLY A 1002 -27.62 -29.01 44.66
CA GLY A 1002 -26.60 -28.22 45.34
C GLY A 1002 -25.78 -29.04 46.34
N HIS A 1003 -24.46 -28.90 46.29
CA HIS A 1003 -23.50 -29.62 47.14
C HIS A 1003 -22.53 -28.66 47.87
N THR A 1004 -21.97 -29.13 48.98
CA THR A 1004 -20.90 -28.45 49.72
C THR A 1004 -19.75 -29.42 50.01
N ASP A 1005 -18.60 -28.87 50.43
CA ASP A 1005 -17.57 -29.67 51.09
C ASP A 1005 -17.92 -29.91 52.57
N THR A 1006 -17.02 -30.57 53.31
CA THR A 1006 -17.17 -30.87 54.74
C THR A 1006 -16.72 -29.73 55.67
N VAL A 1007 -16.40 -28.54 55.14
CA VAL A 1007 -15.96 -27.41 55.96
C VAL A 1007 -17.18 -26.66 56.48
N GLY A 1008 -17.36 -26.64 57.81
CA GLY A 1008 -18.46 -25.94 58.47
C GLY A 1008 -19.39 -26.86 59.25
N ASP A 1009 -20.57 -26.36 59.60
CA ASP A 1009 -21.61 -27.15 60.25
C ASP A 1009 -22.47 -27.87 59.22
N GLY A 1010 -22.71 -29.18 59.40
CA GLY A 1010 -23.42 -30.02 58.42
C GLY A 1010 -24.86 -29.57 58.14
N ALA A 1011 -25.59 -29.07 59.14
CA ALA A 1011 -26.95 -28.56 58.95
C ALA A 1011 -26.94 -27.22 58.21
N ALA A 1012 -25.99 -26.33 58.53
CA ALA A 1012 -25.77 -25.10 57.79
C ALA A 1012 -25.36 -25.36 56.32
N ASN A 1013 -24.51 -26.36 56.09
CA ASN A 1013 -24.06 -26.79 54.76
C ASN A 1013 -25.21 -27.34 53.92
N LEU A 1014 -26.10 -28.15 54.50
CA LEU A 1014 -27.30 -28.64 53.83
C LEU A 1014 -28.23 -27.48 53.41
N LEU A 1015 -28.48 -26.53 54.33
CA LEU A 1015 -29.30 -25.36 54.05
C LEU A 1015 -28.67 -24.45 52.98
N LEU A 1016 -27.35 -24.25 53.04
CA LEU A 1016 -26.60 -23.46 52.06
C LEU A 1016 -26.72 -24.07 50.66
N SER A 1017 -26.53 -25.39 50.55
CA SER A 1017 -26.58 -26.09 49.27
C SER A 1017 -28.00 -26.08 48.68
N GLU A 1018 -29.03 -26.22 49.52
CA GLU A 1018 -30.43 -26.10 49.10
C GLU A 1018 -30.77 -24.67 48.62
N ASN A 1019 -30.31 -23.64 49.33
CA ASN A 1019 -30.53 -22.25 48.93
C ASN A 1019 -29.81 -21.90 47.63
N ARG A 1020 -28.61 -22.43 47.39
CA ARG A 1020 -27.90 -22.29 46.10
C ARG A 1020 -28.68 -22.91 44.95
N ALA A 1021 -29.18 -24.14 45.13
CA ALA A 1021 -30.03 -24.79 44.14
C ALA A 1021 -31.31 -24.00 43.84
N LYS A 1022 -31.97 -23.47 44.89
CA LYS A 1022 -33.15 -22.59 44.75
C LYS A 1022 -32.83 -21.28 44.05
N ALA A 1023 -31.68 -20.67 44.32
CA ALA A 1023 -31.26 -19.44 43.67
C ALA A 1023 -31.08 -19.64 42.16
N VAL A 1024 -30.43 -20.75 41.76
CA VAL A 1024 -30.28 -21.12 40.34
C VAL A 1024 -31.64 -21.35 39.69
N ARG A 1025 -32.52 -22.14 40.33
CA ARG A 1025 -33.91 -22.35 39.86
C ARG A 1025 -34.63 -21.02 39.66
N GLN A 1026 -34.56 -20.11 40.63
CA GLN A 1026 -35.24 -18.82 40.55
C GLN A 1026 -34.69 -17.95 39.41
N TYR A 1027 -33.38 -18.01 39.19
CA TYR A 1027 -32.74 -17.33 38.06
C TYR A 1027 -33.25 -17.87 36.71
N LEU A 1028 -33.31 -19.19 36.55
CA LEU A 1028 -33.81 -19.86 35.35
C LEU A 1028 -35.28 -19.52 35.06
N ILE A 1029 -36.13 -19.46 36.09
CA ILE A 1029 -37.52 -18.98 35.96
C ILE A 1029 -37.55 -17.53 35.45
N GLY A 1030 -36.67 -16.67 35.99
CA GLY A 1030 -36.52 -15.29 35.51
C GLY A 1030 -36.08 -15.17 34.05
N ARG A 1031 -35.53 -16.25 33.46
CA ARG A 1031 -35.19 -16.36 32.04
C ARG A 1031 -36.27 -17.01 31.17
N GLY A 1032 -37.44 -17.28 31.75
CA GLY A 1032 -38.63 -17.73 31.02
C GLY A 1032 -38.82 -19.25 30.99
N LEU A 1033 -38.15 -20.00 31.87
CA LEU A 1033 -38.46 -21.42 32.08
C LEU A 1033 -39.64 -21.57 33.05
N GLU A 1034 -40.55 -22.49 32.73
CA GLU A 1034 -41.72 -22.77 33.56
C GLU A 1034 -41.33 -23.41 34.91
N ALA A 1035 -41.96 -22.96 35.99
CA ALA A 1035 -41.57 -23.32 37.34
C ALA A 1035 -41.82 -24.81 37.70
N ASP A 1036 -42.72 -25.48 36.98
CA ASP A 1036 -43.08 -26.90 37.11
C ASP A 1036 -42.05 -27.83 36.44
N ARG A 1037 -41.27 -27.31 35.48
CA ARG A 1037 -40.17 -28.03 34.81
C ARG A 1037 -38.86 -28.03 35.59
N LEU A 1038 -38.81 -27.33 36.73
CA LEU A 1038 -37.59 -27.11 37.51
C LEU A 1038 -37.77 -27.54 38.97
N GLU A 1039 -36.97 -28.51 39.41
CA GLU A 1039 -36.86 -28.90 40.82
C GLU A 1039 -35.51 -28.47 41.41
N ALA A 1040 -35.43 -28.16 42.71
CA ALA A 1040 -34.18 -27.79 43.39
C ALA A 1040 -34.00 -28.63 44.66
N LYS A 1041 -32.85 -29.29 44.81
CA LYS A 1041 -32.50 -30.19 45.92
C LYS A 1041 -31.12 -29.85 46.49
N GLY A 1042 -31.00 -29.76 47.81
CA GLY A 1042 -29.72 -29.63 48.50
C GLY A 1042 -29.27 -30.97 49.11
N PHE A 1043 -28.00 -31.33 48.94
CA PHE A 1043 -27.40 -32.54 49.50
C PHE A 1043 -26.35 -32.28 50.60
N GLY A 1044 -25.95 -31.03 50.82
CA GLY A 1044 -24.82 -30.67 51.68
C GLY A 1044 -23.55 -31.45 51.29
N GLU A 1045 -22.86 -31.98 52.30
CA GLU A 1045 -21.63 -32.76 52.15
C GLU A 1045 -21.86 -34.27 51.90
N ASN A 1046 -23.11 -34.73 51.81
CA ASN A 1046 -23.45 -36.16 51.84
C ASN A 1046 -23.17 -36.92 50.52
N LYS A 1047 -22.79 -36.22 49.45
CA LYS A 1047 -22.50 -36.79 48.13
C LYS A 1047 -21.19 -36.22 47.55
N PRO A 1048 -20.02 -36.52 48.17
CA PRO A 1048 -18.74 -36.07 47.65
C PRO A 1048 -18.38 -36.81 46.36
N VAL A 1049 -17.78 -36.08 45.41
CA VAL A 1049 -17.22 -36.61 44.15
C VAL A 1049 -15.70 -36.74 44.22
N GLU A 1050 -15.07 -36.03 45.17
CA GLU A 1050 -13.63 -36.08 45.42
C GLU A 1050 -13.32 -36.08 46.93
N SER A 1051 -12.05 -36.31 47.26
CA SER A 1051 -11.60 -36.24 48.66
C SER A 1051 -11.80 -34.83 49.25
N ASN A 1052 -12.34 -34.75 50.47
CA ASN A 1052 -12.41 -33.48 51.20
C ASN A 1052 -11.11 -33.13 51.92
N ASP A 1053 -10.08 -33.98 51.84
CA ASP A 1053 -8.80 -33.76 52.51
C ASP A 1053 -7.96 -32.71 51.77
N THR A 1054 -8.11 -32.59 50.45
CA THR A 1054 -7.34 -31.65 49.62
C THR A 1054 -8.15 -30.39 49.30
N PRO A 1055 -7.50 -29.20 49.16
CA PRO A 1055 -8.17 -27.99 48.67
C PRO A 1055 -8.88 -28.19 47.33
N GLU A 1056 -8.25 -28.93 46.42
CA GLU A 1056 -8.74 -29.21 45.07
C GLU A 1056 -9.99 -30.09 45.10
N GLY A 1057 -9.99 -31.16 45.92
CA GLY A 1057 -11.14 -32.03 46.06
C GLY A 1057 -12.31 -31.36 46.78
N ARG A 1058 -12.04 -30.50 47.79
CA ARG A 1058 -13.06 -29.63 48.38
C ARG A 1058 -13.66 -28.66 47.35
N ALA A 1059 -12.84 -28.11 46.46
CA ALA A 1059 -13.34 -27.24 45.39
C ALA A 1059 -14.31 -27.97 44.46
N GLN A 1060 -14.00 -29.21 44.06
CA GLN A 1060 -14.91 -30.03 43.26
C GLN A 1060 -16.19 -30.41 44.03
N ASN A 1061 -16.12 -30.62 45.35
CA ASN A 1061 -17.32 -30.91 46.16
C ASN A 1061 -18.26 -29.71 46.33
N ARG A 1062 -17.75 -28.47 46.26
CA ARG A 1062 -18.56 -27.24 46.27
C ARG A 1062 -19.13 -26.93 44.88
N ARG A 1063 -20.12 -27.72 44.46
CA ARG A 1063 -20.68 -27.66 43.10
C ARG A 1063 -22.21 -27.57 43.08
N VAL A 1064 -22.75 -27.20 41.92
CA VAL A 1064 -24.16 -27.39 41.57
C VAL A 1064 -24.21 -28.23 40.31
N GLU A 1065 -25.08 -29.23 40.29
CA GLU A 1065 -25.24 -30.16 39.17
C GLU A 1065 -26.65 -30.09 38.60
N ILE A 1066 -26.77 -30.37 37.31
CA ILE A 1066 -28.04 -30.47 36.59
C ILE A 1066 -28.31 -31.94 36.27
N LYS A 1067 -29.48 -32.41 36.63
CA LYS A 1067 -30.00 -33.74 36.28
C LYS A 1067 -31.22 -33.58 35.40
N ILE A 1068 -31.28 -34.33 34.30
CA ILE A 1068 -32.47 -34.34 33.44
C ILE A 1068 -33.51 -35.30 34.02
N VAL A 1069 -34.77 -34.88 34.04
CA VAL A 1069 -35.91 -35.69 34.50
C VAL A 1069 -36.68 -36.21 33.29
N ASN A 1070 -37.27 -37.41 33.44
CA ASN A 1070 -38.10 -38.03 32.40
C ASN A 1070 -39.46 -37.37 32.24
#